data_AF-A0A9P5HCA3-F1
#
_entry.id   AF-A0A9P5HCA3-F1
#
_cell.length_a   1.000
_cell.length_b   1.000
_cell.length_c   1.000
_cell.angle_alpha   90.00
_cell.angle_beta   90.00
_cell.angle_gamma   90.00
#
_symmetry.space_group_name_H-M   'P 1'
#
loop_
_entity.id
_entity.type
_entity.pdbx_description
1 polymer ?
#
loop_
_entity_poly.entity_id
_entity_poly.type
_entity_poly.pdbx_seq_one_letter_code
_entity_poly.pdbx_strand_id
1 'polypeptide(L)'
;MASTVGKTITCKAAVAWEAGKELSIEDIEVLPPRAHEVRIEIYYTGVCHTDAYTLSGKDPEGAFPIVLGHEGAGIVESIGEGVTNVKVGDHVVALYTPECGECKFCKSGKTNLCGKIRATQGKGLMPDGTSRFRCKGKDLLHFMGTSTFSQFTVVADISLVTIEQEAPFDRTCLLGCGITTGYGAARITAKVEEGSNIAVFGAGCVGLSVVQGAVINKAGQIIVVDVNPAKEEWARKFGATHFVNPTELKDQTIVDKLIEMTDGGCDYTFDCTGNVNVMRAALEACHKGWGESIVIGVAAAGQEISTRPFQLVTGRVWKGCAFGGVKGRSQLNELVADYKRGALKVDEFITHRKTLGEMNNAFETMKQGDCIRAVVDMRTFGRASRGGVWETGLPRQKARGKTRLVEAAQLNLDGHPAGHCRIMRSSRVSRDAAKVFDRMSEPVSPPRRTTRSSLARFALATATTEEIKSEIRDIEDVVSLPVRKRRRVNTIKSEAPLSSNEIKTKQVKTEHIKTERIKSEHFKSEHIKPEPTEDSLSSIPSPPPKAPRRARKPARKAVDPSTGDTTIEPPSDWEAMYNVVRKMRAPGGAAYGAAVDTMGCERLADPNASPKDQRYHSLVALMLSSQTKDTVTSVVMKKLQTELPAYTPGAPVGLNINNMIAVEPNLLNQTIWAVGFHNNKTKYLKRTAEILRDEWDGDIPDTIEGLTSLPGVGPKMAYLCMSVAWNRTEGIGVDVHVHRITNLWGWNKTKNPEETRHALQSWLPHDRWREINSLLVGLGQAVCLPVGRKCGECELGFEGLCKAADRKKVSEGRRIKAEKVESEDEGDDGTAVKREVKLEVTQDAVVKHEE
;
A
#
# COMPACT_ATOMS: atom_id res chain seq x y z
N MET A 1 -18.05 -5.91 -45.32
CA MET A 1 -18.77 -6.77 -44.35
C MET A 1 -20.01 -6.03 -43.87
N ALA A 2 -20.96 -6.69 -43.21
CA ALA A 2 -22.07 -5.98 -42.56
C ALA A 2 -21.52 -5.18 -41.35
N SER A 3 -22.05 -3.98 -41.10
CA SER A 3 -21.58 -3.15 -39.98
C SER A 3 -21.90 -3.78 -38.62
N THR A 4 -20.88 -3.84 -37.75
CA THR A 4 -20.92 -4.31 -36.35
C THR A 4 -21.21 -3.20 -35.34
N VAL A 5 -21.22 -1.94 -35.78
CA VAL A 5 -21.57 -0.76 -34.97
C VAL A 5 -22.95 -0.94 -34.34
N GLY A 6 -23.05 -0.66 -33.03
CA GLY A 6 -24.30 -0.79 -32.26
C GLY A 6 -24.75 -2.23 -31.98
N LYS A 7 -23.98 -3.25 -32.38
CA LYS A 7 -24.30 -4.68 -32.18
C LYS A 7 -23.28 -5.35 -31.26
N THR A 8 -23.70 -6.41 -30.57
CA THR A 8 -22.78 -7.33 -29.90
C THR A 8 -21.91 -8.05 -30.93
N ILE A 9 -20.62 -8.19 -30.64
CA ILE A 9 -19.67 -9.02 -31.41
C ILE A 9 -19.45 -10.33 -30.64
N THR A 10 -19.40 -11.47 -31.31
CA THR A 10 -18.86 -12.72 -30.74
C THR A 10 -17.42 -12.88 -31.20
N CYS A 11 -16.47 -13.05 -30.27
CA CYS A 11 -15.05 -13.22 -30.59
C CYS A 11 -14.30 -14.07 -29.57
N LYS A 12 -13.02 -14.39 -29.83
CA LYS A 12 -12.18 -15.14 -28.88
C LYS A 12 -11.58 -14.25 -27.80
N ALA A 13 -11.53 -14.77 -26.57
CA ALA A 13 -10.80 -14.18 -25.45
C ALA A 13 -10.19 -15.24 -24.53
N ALA A 14 -9.10 -14.90 -23.86
CA ALA A 14 -8.51 -15.72 -22.80
C ALA A 14 -9.11 -15.30 -21.44
N VAL A 15 -10.07 -16.09 -20.95
CA VAL A 15 -10.85 -15.83 -19.74
C VAL A 15 -10.20 -16.51 -18.54
N ALA A 16 -9.93 -15.73 -17.49
CA ALA A 16 -9.60 -16.26 -16.18
C ALA A 16 -10.90 -16.54 -15.41
N TRP A 17 -11.29 -17.82 -15.31
CA TRP A 17 -12.51 -18.20 -14.58
C TRP A 17 -12.34 -18.18 -13.05
N GLU A 18 -11.14 -18.51 -12.57
CA GLU A 18 -10.79 -18.66 -11.16
C GLU A 18 -9.32 -18.27 -10.93
N ALA A 19 -8.98 -17.87 -9.70
CA ALA A 19 -7.60 -17.65 -9.29
C ALA A 19 -6.77 -18.95 -9.29
N GLY A 20 -5.51 -18.86 -9.69
CA GLY A 20 -4.55 -19.97 -9.70
C GLY A 20 -4.80 -21.03 -10.79
N LYS A 21 -5.74 -20.80 -11.71
CA LYS A 21 -6.00 -21.66 -12.87
C LYS A 21 -5.33 -21.12 -14.15
N GLU A 22 -5.24 -21.98 -15.15
CA GLU A 22 -4.96 -21.58 -16.52
C GLU A 22 -6.12 -20.77 -17.14
N LEU A 23 -5.80 -19.93 -18.12
CA LEU A 23 -6.81 -19.19 -18.89
C LEU A 23 -7.50 -20.12 -19.87
N SER A 24 -8.83 -20.02 -19.97
CA SER A 24 -9.63 -20.73 -20.97
C SER A 24 -9.80 -19.84 -22.21
N ILE A 25 -9.58 -20.38 -23.41
CA ILE A 25 -9.87 -19.64 -24.66
C ILE A 25 -11.34 -19.85 -25.03
N GLU A 26 -12.17 -18.86 -24.73
CA GLU A 26 -13.62 -18.91 -24.87
C GLU A 26 -14.10 -18.12 -26.10
N ASP A 27 -15.27 -18.46 -26.60
CA ASP A 27 -16.11 -17.50 -27.35
C ASP A 27 -16.84 -16.61 -26.33
N ILE A 28 -16.68 -15.29 -26.47
CA ILE A 28 -17.33 -14.30 -25.62
C ILE A 28 -18.16 -13.32 -26.45
N GLU A 29 -19.23 -12.81 -25.85
CA GLU A 29 -19.98 -11.67 -26.33
C GLU A 29 -19.32 -10.37 -25.85
N VAL A 30 -19.02 -9.47 -26.80
CA VAL A 30 -18.54 -8.10 -26.55
C VAL A 30 -19.64 -7.13 -26.94
N LEU A 31 -20.32 -6.58 -25.94
CA LEU A 31 -21.42 -5.61 -26.10
C LEU A 31 -20.93 -4.34 -26.82
N PRO A 32 -21.82 -3.59 -27.51
CA PRO A 32 -21.46 -2.31 -28.11
C PRO A 32 -21.09 -1.27 -27.02
N PRO A 33 -20.24 -0.28 -27.36
CA PRO A 33 -19.89 0.80 -26.45
C PRO A 33 -21.10 1.70 -26.14
N ARG A 34 -21.23 2.12 -24.88
CA ARG A 34 -22.18 3.14 -24.43
C ARG A 34 -21.53 4.53 -24.42
N ALA A 35 -22.24 5.55 -23.94
CA ALA A 35 -21.73 6.92 -23.88
C ALA A 35 -20.36 7.01 -23.19
N HIS A 36 -19.42 7.73 -23.80
CA HIS A 36 -18.01 7.86 -23.38
C HIS A 36 -17.20 6.54 -23.36
N GLU A 37 -17.57 5.58 -24.21
CA GLU A 37 -16.86 4.31 -24.38
C GLU A 37 -16.44 4.08 -25.83
N VAL A 38 -15.39 3.29 -26.01
CA VAL A 38 -14.80 2.97 -27.31
C VAL A 38 -14.51 1.48 -27.39
N ARG A 39 -14.94 0.82 -28.46
CA ARG A 39 -14.63 -0.58 -28.75
C ARG A 39 -13.44 -0.66 -29.70
N ILE A 40 -12.44 -1.43 -29.30
CA ILE A 40 -11.16 -1.60 -30.00
C ILE A 40 -11.04 -3.05 -30.45
N GLU A 41 -10.73 -3.27 -31.73
CA GLU A 41 -10.20 -4.54 -32.23
C GLU A 41 -8.71 -4.61 -31.85
N ILE A 42 -8.36 -5.47 -30.88
CA ILE A 42 -6.98 -5.64 -30.43
C ILE A 42 -6.24 -6.52 -31.44
N TYR A 43 -5.16 -5.99 -32.01
CA TYR A 43 -4.31 -6.73 -32.95
C TYR A 43 -3.22 -7.49 -32.19
N TYR A 44 -2.58 -6.83 -31.22
CA TYR A 44 -1.49 -7.42 -30.42
C TYR A 44 -1.57 -6.99 -28.96
N THR A 45 -1.10 -7.88 -28.08
CA THR A 45 -1.00 -7.61 -26.64
C THR A 45 0.25 -8.24 -26.02
N GLY A 46 0.89 -7.53 -25.08
CA GLY A 46 1.98 -8.04 -24.25
C GLY A 46 1.46 -8.74 -22.98
N VAL A 47 2.16 -9.77 -22.54
CA VAL A 47 1.93 -10.40 -21.23
C VAL A 47 2.92 -9.83 -20.20
N CYS A 48 2.42 -9.42 -19.04
CA CYS A 48 3.18 -8.74 -18.00
C CYS A 48 2.93 -9.36 -16.61
N HIS A 49 3.86 -9.12 -15.67
CA HIS A 49 3.79 -9.70 -14.33
C HIS A 49 2.54 -9.26 -13.55
N THR A 50 1.97 -8.09 -13.83
CA THR A 50 0.71 -7.63 -13.23
C THR A 50 -0.44 -8.60 -13.52
N ASP A 51 -0.56 -9.06 -14.77
CA ASP A 51 -1.61 -10.02 -15.17
C ASP A 51 -1.42 -11.37 -14.45
N ALA A 52 -0.17 -11.82 -14.29
CA ALA A 52 0.16 -13.04 -13.55
C ALA A 52 -0.01 -12.92 -12.03
N TYR A 53 0.23 -11.74 -11.46
CA TYR A 53 0.00 -11.46 -10.06
C TYR A 53 -1.49 -11.54 -9.72
N THR A 54 -2.34 -10.89 -10.51
CA THR A 54 -3.80 -11.00 -10.40
C THR A 54 -4.27 -12.43 -10.63
N LEU A 55 -3.86 -13.08 -11.73
CA LEU A 55 -4.22 -14.48 -12.03
C LEU A 55 -3.83 -15.45 -10.91
N SER A 56 -2.74 -15.18 -10.18
CA SER A 56 -2.30 -16.01 -9.04
C SER A 56 -3.15 -15.88 -7.77
N GLY A 57 -4.15 -14.99 -7.74
CA GLY A 57 -4.99 -14.74 -6.56
C GLY A 57 -4.31 -13.97 -5.42
N LYS A 58 -3.13 -13.38 -5.68
CA LYS A 58 -2.38 -12.59 -4.68
C LYS A 58 -2.79 -11.11 -4.66
N ASP A 59 -3.47 -10.66 -5.70
CA ASP A 59 -4.03 -9.31 -5.81
C ASP A 59 -5.31 -9.15 -4.96
N PRO A 60 -5.35 -8.24 -3.96
CA PRO A 60 -6.56 -7.97 -3.18
C PRO A 60 -7.68 -7.26 -3.95
N GLU A 61 -7.38 -6.65 -5.11
CA GLU A 61 -8.40 -6.14 -6.04
C GLU A 61 -8.77 -7.19 -7.11
N GLY A 62 -8.11 -8.37 -7.10
CA GLY A 62 -8.36 -9.45 -8.04
C GLY A 62 -9.72 -10.13 -7.82
N ALA A 63 -10.60 -10.00 -8.81
CA ALA A 63 -11.93 -10.61 -8.84
C ALA A 63 -12.13 -11.42 -10.13
N PHE A 64 -12.97 -12.46 -10.07
CA PHE A 64 -13.16 -13.46 -11.12
C PHE A 64 -14.65 -13.77 -11.30
N PRO A 65 -15.12 -14.18 -12.50
CA PRO A 65 -14.34 -14.39 -13.72
C PRO A 65 -14.02 -13.08 -14.45
N ILE A 66 -12.89 -13.02 -15.14
CA ILE A 66 -12.30 -11.77 -15.66
C ILE A 66 -11.53 -11.97 -16.98
N VAL A 67 -11.54 -10.96 -17.85
CA VAL A 67 -10.66 -10.88 -19.02
C VAL A 67 -9.45 -10.01 -18.67
N LEU A 68 -8.26 -10.61 -18.58
CA LEU A 68 -7.01 -9.93 -18.21
C LEU A 68 -6.38 -9.16 -19.40
N GLY A 69 -5.19 -8.60 -19.21
CA GLY A 69 -4.42 -7.88 -20.23
C GLY A 69 -4.51 -6.36 -20.14
N HIS A 70 -3.35 -5.70 -20.19
CA HIS A 70 -3.23 -4.24 -20.12
C HIS A 70 -2.15 -3.60 -21.02
N GLU A 71 -1.27 -4.39 -21.63
CA GLU A 71 -0.35 -3.94 -22.70
C GLU A 71 -1.00 -4.30 -24.05
N GLY A 72 -1.75 -3.39 -24.71
CA GLY A 72 -2.50 -3.74 -25.93
C GLY A 72 -2.66 -2.60 -26.92
N ALA A 73 -2.64 -2.93 -28.21
CA ALA A 73 -2.80 -1.98 -29.31
C ALA A 73 -3.60 -2.57 -30.49
N GLY A 74 -4.26 -1.70 -31.24
CA GLY A 74 -5.17 -2.10 -32.32
C GLY A 74 -5.95 -0.92 -32.92
N ILE A 75 -7.14 -1.18 -33.45
CA ILE A 75 -7.95 -0.22 -34.21
C ILE A 75 -9.30 0.03 -33.54
N VAL A 76 -9.76 1.28 -33.52
CA VAL A 76 -11.12 1.63 -33.08
C VAL A 76 -12.16 1.08 -34.07
N GLU A 77 -12.99 0.13 -33.62
CA GLU A 77 -14.07 -0.46 -34.42
C GLU A 77 -15.38 0.34 -34.28
N SER A 78 -15.71 0.81 -33.08
CA SER A 78 -16.87 1.68 -32.84
C SER A 78 -16.68 2.57 -31.63
N ILE A 79 -17.39 3.70 -31.64
CA ILE A 79 -17.44 4.67 -30.54
C ILE A 79 -18.89 4.79 -30.07
N GLY A 80 -19.08 5.04 -28.78
CA GLY A 80 -20.38 5.39 -28.22
C GLY A 80 -20.68 6.90 -28.31
N GLU A 81 -21.82 7.29 -27.75
CA GLU A 81 -22.27 8.68 -27.68
C GLU A 81 -21.27 9.57 -26.89
N GLY A 82 -21.15 10.85 -27.26
CA GLY A 82 -20.29 11.82 -26.57
C GLY A 82 -18.77 11.67 -26.83
N VAL A 83 -18.32 10.56 -27.41
CA VAL A 83 -16.91 10.37 -27.79
C VAL A 83 -16.53 11.33 -28.91
N THR A 84 -15.50 12.14 -28.67
CA THR A 84 -15.03 13.20 -29.60
C THR A 84 -13.52 13.18 -29.84
N ASN A 85 -12.76 12.45 -29.03
CA ASN A 85 -11.30 12.41 -29.11
C ASN A 85 -10.72 11.32 -30.01
N VAL A 86 -11.55 10.41 -30.55
CA VAL A 86 -11.19 9.36 -31.50
C VAL A 86 -12.35 9.08 -32.45
N LYS A 87 -12.04 8.48 -33.60
CA LYS A 87 -13.00 8.00 -34.60
C LYS A 87 -12.72 6.55 -35.01
N VAL A 88 -13.70 5.91 -35.64
CA VAL A 88 -13.53 4.58 -36.23
C VAL A 88 -12.39 4.57 -37.25
N GLY A 89 -11.54 3.54 -37.19
CA GLY A 89 -10.33 3.42 -38.01
C GLY A 89 -9.08 4.11 -37.43
N ASP A 90 -9.18 4.77 -36.26
CA ASP A 90 -8.00 5.26 -35.56
C ASP A 90 -7.17 4.10 -34.97
N HIS A 91 -5.85 4.20 -35.13
CA HIS A 91 -4.90 3.31 -34.48
C HIS A 91 -4.69 3.78 -33.04
N VAL A 92 -4.78 2.86 -32.07
CA VAL A 92 -4.80 3.19 -30.63
C VAL A 92 -3.98 2.24 -29.77
N VAL A 93 -3.49 2.76 -28.63
CA VAL A 93 -2.95 2.00 -27.50
C VAL A 93 -3.88 2.15 -26.31
N ALA A 94 -4.19 1.04 -25.64
CA ALA A 94 -5.01 1.04 -24.41
C ALA A 94 -4.18 1.50 -23.20
N LEU A 95 -4.79 2.26 -22.29
CA LEU A 95 -4.12 2.89 -21.15
C LEU A 95 -4.83 2.57 -19.83
N TYR A 96 -4.16 1.82 -18.96
CA TYR A 96 -4.67 1.57 -17.60
C TYR A 96 -4.64 2.82 -16.70
N THR A 97 -3.81 3.81 -17.02
CA THR A 97 -3.88 5.16 -16.43
C THR A 97 -4.72 6.06 -17.33
N PRO A 98 -6.01 6.33 -16.99
CA PRO A 98 -6.82 7.24 -17.78
C PRO A 98 -6.30 8.68 -17.69
N GLU A 99 -6.73 9.54 -18.61
CA GLU A 99 -6.50 10.99 -18.54
C GLU A 99 -7.74 11.75 -19.01
N CYS A 100 -8.48 12.35 -18.08
CA CYS A 100 -9.70 13.11 -18.40
C CYS A 100 -9.45 14.60 -18.69
N GLY A 101 -8.27 15.14 -18.36
CA GLY A 101 -7.97 16.58 -18.41
C GLY A 101 -8.71 17.44 -17.37
N GLU A 102 -9.93 17.08 -16.99
CA GLU A 102 -10.83 17.92 -16.20
C GLU A 102 -10.73 17.77 -14.67
N CYS A 103 -10.31 16.61 -14.14
CA CYS A 103 -10.35 16.36 -12.70
C CYS A 103 -9.20 17.07 -11.94
N LYS A 104 -9.34 17.21 -10.62
CA LYS A 104 -8.36 17.89 -9.74
C LYS A 104 -6.92 17.37 -9.89
N PHE A 105 -6.75 16.08 -10.24
CA PHE A 105 -5.44 15.47 -10.43
C PHE A 105 -4.85 15.87 -11.78
N CYS A 106 -5.59 15.69 -12.88
CA CYS A 106 -5.14 16.08 -14.24
C CYS A 106 -4.80 17.58 -14.33
N LYS A 107 -5.60 18.45 -13.68
CA LYS A 107 -5.39 19.91 -13.60
C LYS A 107 -4.29 20.35 -12.62
N SER A 108 -3.74 19.45 -11.80
CA SER A 108 -2.82 19.83 -10.72
C SER A 108 -1.43 20.26 -11.17
N GLY A 109 -0.99 19.83 -12.35
CA GLY A 109 0.41 19.93 -12.80
C GLY A 109 1.39 19.07 -12.00
N LYS A 110 0.92 18.21 -11.09
CA LYS A 110 1.74 17.50 -10.08
C LYS A 110 1.66 15.97 -10.14
N THR A 111 0.79 15.40 -10.99
CA THR A 111 0.60 13.94 -11.12
C THR A 111 -0.11 13.57 -12.42
N ASN A 112 0.06 12.33 -12.86
CA ASN A 112 -0.71 11.66 -13.91
C ASN A 112 -1.92 10.85 -13.37
N LEU A 113 -2.07 10.70 -12.05
CA LEU A 113 -3.08 9.83 -11.41
C LEU A 113 -4.51 10.36 -11.54
N CYS A 114 -5.14 10.16 -12.70
CA CYS A 114 -6.53 10.50 -12.95
C CYS A 114 -7.50 9.63 -12.13
N GLY A 115 -8.28 10.26 -11.25
CA GLY A 115 -9.27 9.57 -10.41
C GLY A 115 -10.65 9.34 -11.04
N LYS A 116 -10.90 9.77 -12.29
CA LYS A 116 -12.25 9.90 -12.87
C LYS A 116 -13.06 8.60 -12.89
N ILE A 117 -12.43 7.45 -13.17
CA ILE A 117 -13.11 6.14 -13.31
C ILE A 117 -12.57 5.04 -12.37
N ARG A 118 -11.57 5.35 -11.52
CA ARG A 118 -10.87 4.34 -10.69
C ARG A 118 -11.81 3.51 -9.80
N ALA A 119 -12.94 4.09 -9.38
CA ALA A 119 -13.92 3.44 -8.51
C ALA A 119 -14.77 2.32 -9.18
N THR A 120 -14.89 2.34 -10.52
CA THR A 120 -15.52 1.25 -11.31
C THR A 120 -14.47 0.38 -11.97
N GLN A 121 -13.40 0.99 -12.49
CA GLN A 121 -12.23 0.31 -13.05
C GLN A 121 -11.61 -0.71 -12.07
N GLY A 122 -11.48 -0.34 -10.79
CA GLY A 122 -11.02 -1.23 -9.70
C GLY A 122 -12.01 -2.29 -9.24
N LYS A 123 -13.19 -2.37 -9.86
CA LYS A 123 -14.18 -3.45 -9.70
C LYS A 123 -14.34 -4.28 -10.97
N GLY A 124 -13.55 -3.98 -12.00
CA GLY A 124 -13.68 -4.57 -13.33
C GLY A 124 -14.95 -4.14 -14.09
N LEU A 125 -15.38 -2.89 -13.90
CA LEU A 125 -16.62 -2.34 -14.47
C LEU A 125 -16.36 -1.04 -15.25
N MET A 126 -17.20 -0.78 -16.24
CA MET A 126 -17.23 0.46 -17.02
C MET A 126 -17.69 1.66 -16.17
N PRO A 127 -17.60 2.92 -16.65
CA PRO A 127 -18.01 4.11 -15.88
C PRO A 127 -19.46 4.09 -15.40
N ASP A 128 -20.34 3.35 -16.06
CA ASP A 128 -21.74 3.15 -15.67
C ASP A 128 -21.98 2.04 -14.62
N GLY A 129 -20.91 1.37 -14.16
CA GLY A 129 -21.00 0.29 -13.19
C GLY A 129 -21.39 -1.08 -13.76
N THR A 130 -21.35 -1.28 -15.08
CA THR A 130 -21.67 -2.57 -15.72
C THR A 130 -20.50 -3.12 -16.56
N SER A 131 -20.58 -4.39 -16.97
CA SER A 131 -19.58 -4.98 -17.89
C SER A 131 -19.97 -4.83 -19.36
N ARG A 132 -19.03 -5.13 -20.25
CA ARG A 132 -19.23 -5.28 -21.71
C ARG A 132 -18.93 -6.70 -22.21
N PHE A 133 -18.54 -7.62 -21.33
CA PHE A 133 -18.22 -8.99 -21.67
C PHE A 133 -19.21 -9.97 -21.08
N ARG A 134 -19.64 -10.96 -21.87
CA ARG A 134 -20.39 -12.12 -21.40
C ARG A 134 -19.84 -13.41 -21.97
N CYS A 135 -19.93 -14.48 -21.18
CA CYS A 135 -19.67 -15.84 -21.64
C CYS A 135 -20.54 -16.82 -20.86
N LYS A 136 -21.14 -17.81 -21.54
CA LYS A 136 -21.94 -18.89 -20.93
C LYS A 136 -23.04 -18.36 -19.98
N GLY A 137 -23.70 -17.26 -20.36
CA GLY A 137 -24.77 -16.61 -19.59
C GLY A 137 -24.33 -15.80 -18.37
N LYS A 138 -23.02 -15.62 -18.14
CA LYS A 138 -22.45 -14.80 -17.06
C LYS A 138 -21.77 -13.55 -17.63
N ASP A 139 -21.90 -12.42 -16.94
CA ASP A 139 -21.02 -11.28 -17.17
C ASP A 139 -19.59 -11.65 -16.74
N LEU A 140 -18.58 -11.25 -17.51
CA LEU A 140 -17.16 -11.34 -17.14
C LEU A 140 -16.67 -9.95 -16.75
N LEU A 141 -15.78 -9.84 -15.77
CA LEU A 141 -15.19 -8.57 -15.37
C LEU A 141 -14.15 -8.07 -16.39
N HIS A 142 -13.97 -6.76 -16.42
CA HIS A 142 -12.83 -6.10 -17.07
C HIS A 142 -11.59 -6.14 -16.18
N PHE A 143 -10.40 -6.12 -16.76
CA PHE A 143 -9.14 -5.93 -16.03
C PHE A 143 -8.50 -4.60 -16.37
N MET A 144 -8.07 -3.86 -15.33
CA MET A 144 -7.36 -2.58 -15.42
C MET A 144 -8.03 -1.50 -16.31
N GLY A 145 -9.29 -1.68 -16.71
CA GLY A 145 -9.99 -0.81 -17.67
C GLY A 145 -9.53 -0.98 -19.13
N THR A 146 -8.89 -2.11 -19.45
CA THR A 146 -8.21 -2.37 -20.73
C THR A 146 -8.54 -3.75 -21.31
N SER A 147 -8.50 -4.81 -20.48
CA SER A 147 -8.98 -6.17 -20.82
C SER A 147 -8.45 -6.73 -22.16
N THR A 148 -7.16 -6.57 -22.43
CA THR A 148 -6.58 -6.73 -23.78
C THR A 148 -6.37 -8.17 -24.23
N PHE A 149 -6.67 -9.18 -23.41
CA PHE A 149 -6.67 -10.60 -23.81
C PHE A 149 -7.98 -11.04 -24.48
N SER A 150 -8.70 -10.11 -25.12
CA SER A 150 -9.82 -10.36 -26.02
C SER A 150 -9.53 -9.74 -27.39
N GLN A 151 -10.01 -10.39 -28.47
CA GLN A 151 -9.95 -9.84 -29.83
C GLN A 151 -10.66 -8.49 -29.95
N PHE A 152 -11.75 -8.29 -29.18
CA PHE A 152 -12.40 -7.00 -29.04
C PHE A 152 -12.54 -6.63 -27.56
N THR A 153 -12.18 -5.40 -27.20
CA THR A 153 -12.36 -4.86 -25.84
C THR A 153 -13.11 -3.54 -25.89
N VAL A 154 -13.77 -3.16 -24.80
CA VAL A 154 -14.42 -1.86 -24.65
C VAL A 154 -13.78 -1.12 -23.49
N VAL A 155 -13.32 0.11 -23.73
CA VAL A 155 -12.64 0.95 -22.74
C VAL A 155 -13.31 2.33 -22.67
N ALA A 156 -13.08 3.08 -21.61
CA ALA A 156 -13.54 4.48 -21.55
C ALA A 156 -12.72 5.34 -22.54
N ASP A 157 -13.34 6.38 -23.11
CA ASP A 157 -12.70 7.29 -24.09
C ASP A 157 -11.46 8.03 -23.56
N ILE A 158 -11.38 8.20 -22.23
CA ILE A 158 -10.22 8.72 -21.49
C ILE A 158 -9.12 7.68 -21.21
N SER A 159 -9.30 6.41 -21.59
CA SER A 159 -8.41 5.26 -21.29
C SER A 159 -7.72 4.69 -22.54
N LEU A 160 -7.59 5.49 -23.59
CA LEU A 160 -6.84 5.16 -24.80
C LEU A 160 -6.15 6.41 -25.36
N VAL A 161 -5.14 6.20 -26.20
CA VAL A 161 -4.46 7.25 -26.95
C VAL A 161 -4.30 6.85 -28.41
N THR A 162 -4.53 7.79 -29.31
CA THR A 162 -4.28 7.61 -30.75
C THR A 162 -2.80 7.66 -31.06
N ILE A 163 -2.37 6.78 -31.94
CA ILE A 163 -1.01 6.69 -32.46
C ILE A 163 -1.02 6.87 -33.98
N GLU A 164 0.15 7.20 -34.54
CA GLU A 164 0.33 7.32 -35.98
C GLU A 164 0.05 5.98 -36.68
N GLN A 165 -0.63 6.00 -37.84
CA GLN A 165 -1.13 4.78 -38.49
C GLN A 165 0.00 3.82 -38.94
N GLU A 166 1.20 4.33 -39.21
CA GLU A 166 2.37 3.51 -39.57
C GLU A 166 3.01 2.79 -38.38
N ALA A 167 2.68 3.16 -37.13
CA ALA A 167 3.34 2.62 -35.95
C ALA A 167 2.88 1.17 -35.66
N PRO A 168 3.77 0.16 -35.71
CA PRO A 168 3.37 -1.24 -35.69
C PRO A 168 2.82 -1.68 -34.32
N PHE A 169 1.61 -2.25 -34.31
CA PHE A 169 0.88 -2.64 -33.10
C PHE A 169 1.63 -3.65 -32.20
N ASP A 170 2.39 -4.56 -32.81
CA ASP A 170 3.20 -5.54 -32.09
C ASP A 170 4.42 -4.92 -31.38
N ARG A 171 4.67 -3.61 -31.58
CA ARG A 171 5.57 -2.77 -30.77
C ARG A 171 4.78 -1.89 -29.80
N THR A 172 3.80 -1.14 -30.32
CA THR A 172 3.13 -0.07 -29.55
C THR A 172 2.26 -0.60 -28.42
N CYS A 173 1.83 -1.87 -28.45
CA CYS A 173 1.19 -2.52 -27.30
C CYS A 173 2.06 -2.49 -26.02
N LEU A 174 3.39 -2.61 -26.13
CA LEU A 174 4.32 -2.57 -25.00
C LEU A 174 4.47 -1.17 -24.38
N LEU A 175 4.08 -0.13 -25.12
CA LEU A 175 4.03 1.25 -24.60
C LEU A 175 2.83 1.47 -23.66
N GLY A 176 1.87 0.52 -23.60
CA GLY A 176 0.74 0.55 -22.67
C GLY A 176 1.13 0.32 -21.20
N CYS A 177 2.32 -0.24 -20.90
CA CYS A 177 2.82 -0.35 -19.52
C CYS A 177 4.35 -0.33 -19.38
N GLY A 178 5.03 -1.46 -19.55
CA GLY A 178 6.39 -1.66 -19.02
C GLY A 178 7.44 -0.65 -19.49
N ILE A 179 7.51 -0.41 -20.81
CA ILE A 179 8.53 0.44 -21.41
C ILE A 179 8.36 1.91 -20.98
N THR A 180 7.14 2.42 -21.13
CA THR A 180 6.75 3.79 -20.74
C THR A 180 6.97 4.03 -19.24
N THR A 181 6.72 3.02 -18.41
CA THR A 181 6.93 3.11 -16.96
C THR A 181 8.40 3.30 -16.60
N GLY A 182 9.31 2.49 -17.16
CA GLY A 182 10.75 2.63 -16.91
C GLY A 182 11.34 3.92 -17.50
N TYR A 183 11.02 4.23 -18.76
CA TYR A 183 11.52 5.43 -19.42
C TYR A 183 11.07 6.72 -18.71
N GLY A 184 9.79 6.80 -18.35
CA GLY A 184 9.24 7.92 -17.58
C GLY A 184 9.80 8.02 -16.15
N ALA A 185 10.08 6.89 -15.49
CA ALA A 185 10.66 6.92 -14.14
C ALA A 185 12.00 7.68 -14.10
N ALA A 186 12.89 7.42 -15.06
CA ALA A 186 14.14 8.19 -15.21
C ALA A 186 13.88 9.62 -15.71
N ARG A 187 13.10 9.80 -16.79
CA ARG A 187 12.97 11.07 -17.52
C ARG A 187 12.07 12.12 -16.85
N ILE A 188 10.99 11.68 -16.18
CA ILE A 188 9.91 12.55 -15.67
C ILE A 188 9.84 12.52 -14.13
N THR A 189 9.97 11.34 -13.52
CA THR A 189 9.84 11.21 -12.05
C THR A 189 11.12 11.59 -11.32
N ALA A 190 12.24 10.94 -11.63
CA ALA A 190 13.57 11.28 -11.11
C ALA A 190 14.11 12.56 -11.76
N LYS A 191 14.00 12.64 -13.10
CA LYS A 191 14.62 13.67 -13.96
C LYS A 191 16.15 13.65 -13.95
N VAL A 192 16.73 12.46 -13.84
CA VAL A 192 18.17 12.15 -13.77
C VAL A 192 19.02 13.14 -14.58
N GLU A 193 19.92 13.86 -13.94
CA GLU A 193 20.77 14.85 -14.59
C GLU A 193 21.90 14.22 -15.42
N GLU A 194 22.46 15.02 -16.33
CA GLU A 194 23.65 14.66 -17.11
C GLU A 194 24.85 14.46 -16.17
N GLY A 195 25.47 13.28 -16.24
CA GLY A 195 26.57 12.85 -15.38
C GLY A 195 26.17 12.08 -14.12
N SER A 196 24.89 12.04 -13.72
CA SER A 196 24.46 11.36 -12.47
C SER A 196 24.79 9.86 -12.46
N ASN A 197 25.27 9.35 -11.33
CA ASN A 197 25.48 7.92 -11.09
C ASN A 197 24.18 7.27 -10.61
N ILE A 198 23.74 6.18 -11.25
CA ILE A 198 22.48 5.51 -10.92
C ILE A 198 22.62 4.00 -10.70
N ALA A 199 21.76 3.44 -9.85
CA ALA A 199 21.58 1.98 -9.70
C ALA A 199 20.15 1.53 -10.04
N VAL A 200 20.02 0.52 -10.90
CA VAL A 200 18.73 -0.05 -11.33
C VAL A 200 18.63 -1.49 -10.85
N PHE A 201 17.72 -1.77 -9.93
CA PHE A 201 17.53 -3.10 -9.33
C PHE A 201 16.45 -3.87 -10.10
N GLY A 202 16.84 -4.98 -10.74
CA GLY A 202 16.00 -5.83 -11.58
C GLY A 202 16.12 -5.50 -13.07
N ALA A 203 16.73 -6.40 -13.84
CA ALA A 203 16.99 -6.27 -15.27
C ALA A 203 15.87 -6.86 -16.17
N GLY A 204 14.62 -6.75 -15.70
CA GLY A 204 13.43 -6.98 -16.51
C GLY A 204 13.10 -5.78 -17.42
N CYS A 205 12.00 -5.87 -18.19
CA CYS A 205 11.58 -4.82 -19.12
C CYS A 205 11.56 -3.40 -18.50
N VAL A 206 11.02 -3.26 -17.28
CA VAL A 206 10.96 -1.95 -16.60
C VAL A 206 12.36 -1.39 -16.34
N GLY A 207 13.28 -2.17 -15.77
CA GLY A 207 14.65 -1.73 -15.47
C GLY A 207 15.47 -1.44 -16.72
N LEU A 208 15.35 -2.27 -17.76
CA LEU A 208 16.01 -2.00 -19.05
C LEU A 208 15.47 -0.72 -19.73
N SER A 209 14.22 -0.32 -19.47
CA SER A 209 13.68 0.97 -19.89
C SER A 209 14.08 2.14 -18.99
N VAL A 210 14.34 1.93 -17.69
CA VAL A 210 15.02 2.93 -16.83
C VAL A 210 16.42 3.22 -17.36
N VAL A 211 17.19 2.17 -17.70
CA VAL A 211 18.53 2.29 -18.32
C VAL A 211 18.47 3.17 -19.57
N GLN A 212 17.52 2.95 -20.48
CA GLN A 212 17.35 3.81 -21.66
C GLN A 212 17.04 5.28 -21.33
N GLY A 213 16.15 5.52 -20.37
CA GLY A 213 15.82 6.90 -19.94
C GLY A 213 17.02 7.61 -19.33
N ALA A 214 17.88 6.88 -18.63
CA ALA A 214 19.14 7.38 -18.09
C ALA A 214 20.21 7.61 -19.18
N VAL A 215 20.33 6.72 -20.18
CA VAL A 215 21.21 6.90 -21.35
C VAL A 215 20.82 8.16 -22.14
N ILE A 216 19.53 8.39 -22.37
CA ILE A 216 19.03 9.59 -23.06
C ILE A 216 19.29 10.87 -22.24
N ASN A 217 19.29 10.78 -20.92
CA ASN A 217 19.72 11.85 -20.03
C ASN A 217 21.25 11.94 -19.84
N LYS A 218 22.03 11.04 -20.43
CA LYS A 218 23.49 10.92 -20.27
C LYS A 218 23.95 10.76 -18.81
N ALA A 219 23.29 9.87 -18.07
CA ALA A 219 23.79 9.43 -16.76
C ALA A 219 25.24 8.89 -16.87
N GLY A 220 26.04 9.11 -15.82
CA GLY A 220 27.47 8.77 -15.77
C GLY A 220 27.71 7.27 -15.61
N GLN A 221 27.74 6.78 -14.36
CA GLN A 221 27.62 5.34 -14.13
C GLN A 221 26.16 4.91 -14.19
N ILE A 222 25.87 3.86 -14.96
CA ILE A 222 24.57 3.17 -14.99
C ILE A 222 24.84 1.74 -14.53
N ILE A 223 24.56 1.47 -13.26
CA ILE A 223 24.82 0.19 -12.60
C ILE A 223 23.51 -0.62 -12.58
N VAL A 224 23.49 -1.79 -13.21
CA VAL A 224 22.35 -2.70 -13.13
C VAL A 224 22.62 -3.81 -12.11
N VAL A 225 21.63 -4.10 -11.28
CA VAL A 225 21.73 -5.08 -10.20
C VAL A 225 20.66 -6.16 -10.42
N ASP A 226 21.08 -7.39 -10.70
CA ASP A 226 20.19 -8.54 -10.86
C ASP A 226 20.88 -9.82 -10.35
N VAL A 227 20.10 -10.81 -9.88
CA VAL A 227 20.62 -12.09 -9.37
C VAL A 227 20.87 -13.12 -10.49
N ASN A 228 20.37 -12.85 -11.70
CA ASN A 228 20.57 -13.69 -12.87
C ASN A 228 21.71 -13.13 -13.73
N PRO A 229 22.92 -13.74 -13.77
CA PRO A 229 24.04 -13.22 -14.55
C PRO A 229 23.77 -13.19 -16.06
N ALA A 230 22.84 -14.00 -16.58
CA ALA A 230 22.42 -13.93 -17.99
C ALA A 230 21.69 -12.61 -18.35
N LYS A 231 21.38 -11.76 -17.37
CA LYS A 231 20.89 -10.39 -17.61
C LYS A 231 21.99 -9.36 -17.81
N GLU A 232 23.28 -9.67 -17.60
CA GLU A 232 24.37 -8.72 -17.85
C GLU A 232 24.46 -8.29 -19.32
N GLU A 233 24.40 -9.25 -20.26
CA GLU A 233 24.42 -8.95 -21.69
C GLU A 233 23.26 -8.03 -22.09
N TRP A 234 22.06 -8.30 -21.54
CA TRP A 234 20.87 -7.47 -21.72
C TRP A 234 21.06 -6.06 -21.15
N ALA A 235 21.58 -5.94 -19.93
CA ALA A 235 21.88 -4.64 -19.31
C ALA A 235 22.83 -3.80 -20.19
N ARG A 236 23.94 -4.41 -20.64
CA ARG A 236 24.93 -3.76 -21.51
C ARG A 236 24.35 -3.39 -22.88
N LYS A 237 23.55 -4.27 -23.50
CA LYS A 237 22.83 -4.02 -24.76
C LYS A 237 21.86 -2.83 -24.69
N PHE A 238 21.30 -2.56 -23.51
CA PHE A 238 20.45 -1.39 -23.28
C PHE A 238 21.21 -0.13 -22.83
N GLY A 239 22.48 -0.25 -22.43
CA GLY A 239 23.40 0.86 -22.15
C GLY A 239 23.90 0.95 -20.71
N ALA A 240 23.74 -0.09 -19.90
CA ALA A 240 24.37 -0.15 -18.58
C ALA A 240 25.91 -0.20 -18.71
N THR A 241 26.61 0.65 -17.95
CA THR A 241 28.09 0.65 -17.91
C THR A 241 28.61 -0.44 -16.99
N HIS A 242 27.88 -0.74 -15.91
CA HIS A 242 28.24 -1.75 -14.91
C HIS A 242 27.07 -2.72 -14.66
N PHE A 243 27.42 -3.95 -14.25
CA PHE A 243 26.49 -4.94 -13.75
C PHE A 243 27.05 -5.51 -12.44
N VAL A 244 26.18 -5.78 -11.46
CA VAL A 244 26.55 -6.37 -10.17
C VAL A 244 25.55 -7.47 -9.81
N ASN A 245 26.04 -8.70 -9.63
CA ASN A 245 25.24 -9.78 -9.08
C ASN A 245 25.37 -9.82 -7.54
N PRO A 246 24.31 -9.56 -6.76
CA PRO A 246 24.37 -9.61 -5.30
C PRO A 246 24.74 -10.99 -4.74
N THR A 247 24.54 -12.08 -5.49
CA THR A 247 24.86 -13.44 -5.01
C THR A 247 26.33 -13.82 -5.17
N GLU A 248 27.13 -12.98 -5.84
CA GLU A 248 28.58 -13.16 -6.02
C GLU A 248 29.40 -12.34 -5.00
N LEU A 249 28.74 -11.41 -4.29
CA LEU A 249 29.31 -10.70 -3.16
C LEU A 249 29.43 -11.64 -1.95
N LYS A 250 30.60 -11.66 -1.30
CA LYS A 250 30.88 -12.53 -0.15
C LYS A 250 30.62 -11.81 1.17
N ASP A 251 31.58 -11.02 1.60
CA ASP A 251 31.62 -10.37 2.91
C ASP A 251 31.14 -8.90 2.87
N GLN A 252 30.39 -8.53 1.83
CA GLN A 252 29.98 -7.17 1.51
C GLN A 252 28.52 -7.16 1.04
N THR A 253 27.69 -6.21 1.51
CA THR A 253 26.32 -6.11 1.00
C THR A 253 26.27 -5.34 -0.32
N ILE A 254 25.17 -5.49 -1.08
CA ILE A 254 24.93 -4.70 -2.29
C ILE A 254 24.88 -3.18 -2.01
N VAL A 255 24.48 -2.77 -0.80
CA VAL A 255 24.49 -1.36 -0.38
C VAL A 255 25.93 -0.86 -0.25
N ASP A 256 26.77 -1.60 0.47
CA ASP A 256 28.18 -1.25 0.65
C ASP A 256 28.94 -1.24 -0.68
N LYS A 257 28.63 -2.19 -1.58
CA LYS A 257 29.26 -2.29 -2.90
C LYS A 257 28.93 -1.09 -3.80
N LEU A 258 27.67 -0.64 -3.80
CA LEU A 258 27.26 0.54 -4.56
C LEU A 258 27.85 1.83 -3.96
N ILE A 259 27.90 1.95 -2.63
CA ILE A 259 28.54 3.08 -1.94
C ILE A 259 30.04 3.16 -2.26
N GLU A 260 30.73 2.02 -2.33
CA GLU A 260 32.14 1.92 -2.75
C GLU A 260 32.33 2.35 -4.22
N MET A 261 31.49 1.85 -5.13
CA MET A 261 31.61 2.12 -6.58
C MET A 261 31.35 3.59 -6.97
N THR A 262 30.61 4.35 -6.16
CA THR A 262 30.21 5.73 -6.46
C THR A 262 30.57 6.73 -5.36
N ASP A 263 31.56 6.43 -4.52
CA ASP A 263 32.14 7.30 -3.47
C ASP A 263 31.11 7.97 -2.54
N GLY A 264 30.14 7.18 -2.05
CA GLY A 264 29.13 7.67 -1.09
C GLY A 264 27.67 7.23 -1.35
N GLY A 265 27.42 6.56 -2.48
CA GLY A 265 26.10 6.10 -2.93
C GLY A 265 25.65 6.76 -4.23
N CYS A 266 24.59 6.23 -4.86
CA CYS A 266 24.14 6.69 -6.18
C CYS A 266 23.21 7.90 -6.09
N ASP A 267 23.27 8.83 -7.04
CA ASP A 267 22.39 9.99 -7.10
C ASP A 267 20.92 9.57 -7.23
N TYR A 268 20.67 8.53 -8.04
CA TYR A 268 19.34 7.92 -8.17
C TYR A 268 19.39 6.40 -8.05
N THR A 269 18.39 5.82 -7.40
CA THR A 269 18.16 4.37 -7.44
C THR A 269 16.74 4.03 -7.82
N PHE A 270 16.55 2.90 -8.52
CA PHE A 270 15.27 2.47 -9.06
C PHE A 270 14.98 1.01 -8.69
N ASP A 271 13.96 0.76 -7.87
CA ASP A 271 13.47 -0.61 -7.68
C ASP A 271 12.52 -0.99 -8.82
N CYS A 272 12.91 -2.00 -9.59
CA CYS A 272 12.08 -2.64 -10.61
C CYS A 272 11.69 -4.08 -10.23
N THR A 273 11.90 -4.48 -8.96
CA THR A 273 11.69 -5.88 -8.50
C THR A 273 10.36 -6.12 -7.78
N GLY A 274 9.82 -5.12 -7.06
CA GLY A 274 8.66 -5.31 -6.19
C GLY A 274 8.98 -5.98 -4.84
N ASN A 275 10.26 -6.18 -4.51
CA ASN A 275 10.68 -6.76 -3.23
C ASN A 275 11.03 -5.65 -2.23
N VAL A 276 10.31 -5.56 -1.10
CA VAL A 276 10.50 -4.50 -0.10
C VAL A 276 11.90 -4.46 0.52
N ASN A 277 12.64 -5.58 0.53
CA ASN A 277 14.03 -5.61 0.96
C ASN A 277 14.97 -4.98 -0.07
N VAL A 278 14.67 -5.14 -1.36
CA VAL A 278 15.40 -4.51 -2.46
C VAL A 278 15.06 -3.02 -2.53
N MET A 279 13.79 -2.63 -2.35
CA MET A 279 13.40 -1.22 -2.21
C MET A 279 14.16 -0.53 -1.07
N ARG A 280 14.33 -1.21 0.07
CA ARG A 280 15.15 -0.71 1.18
C ARG A 280 16.63 -0.59 0.81
N ALA A 281 17.21 -1.62 0.17
CA ALA A 281 18.60 -1.58 -0.28
C ALA A 281 18.85 -0.45 -1.30
N ALA A 282 17.90 -0.23 -2.22
CA ALA A 282 17.95 0.88 -3.17
C ALA A 282 18.00 2.24 -2.47
N LEU A 283 17.17 2.49 -1.45
CA LEU A 283 17.26 3.72 -0.66
C LEU A 283 18.57 3.83 0.11
N GLU A 284 19.00 2.76 0.79
CA GLU A 284 20.19 2.80 1.63
C GLU A 284 21.48 2.94 0.79
N ALA A 285 21.45 2.56 -0.50
CA ALA A 285 22.49 2.78 -1.49
C ALA A 285 22.47 4.17 -2.18
N CYS A 286 21.44 5.01 -1.97
CA CYS A 286 21.46 6.40 -2.47
C CYS A 286 22.59 7.23 -1.84
N HIS A 287 23.04 8.29 -2.51
CA HIS A 287 24.03 9.22 -1.96
C HIS A 287 23.48 10.01 -0.77
N LYS A 288 24.30 10.19 0.26
CA LYS A 288 23.98 11.03 1.43
C LYS A 288 23.82 12.49 1.02
N GLY A 289 22.75 13.15 1.47
CA GLY A 289 22.52 14.59 1.29
C GLY A 289 21.52 14.96 0.19
N TRP A 290 21.42 14.16 -0.88
CA TRP A 290 20.53 14.46 -2.01
C TRP A 290 19.93 13.25 -2.74
N GLY A 291 20.46 12.04 -2.56
CA GLY A 291 20.12 10.90 -3.44
C GLY A 291 18.67 10.44 -3.32
N GLU A 292 18.02 10.20 -4.47
CA GLU A 292 16.61 9.81 -4.52
C GLU A 292 16.41 8.34 -4.90
N SER A 293 15.55 7.64 -4.17
CA SER A 293 15.12 6.27 -4.50
C SER A 293 13.69 6.24 -5.01
N ILE A 294 13.50 5.64 -6.18
CA ILE A 294 12.22 5.56 -6.90
C ILE A 294 11.74 4.11 -6.90
N VAL A 295 10.65 3.85 -6.18
CA VAL A 295 9.96 2.56 -6.22
C VAL A 295 9.08 2.49 -7.47
N ILE A 296 9.34 1.53 -8.34
CA ILE A 296 8.54 1.22 -9.54
C ILE A 296 7.89 -0.16 -9.42
N GLY A 297 8.60 -1.12 -8.84
CA GLY A 297 8.10 -2.47 -8.59
C GLY A 297 6.89 -2.47 -7.64
N VAL A 298 5.82 -3.18 -8.03
CA VAL A 298 4.62 -3.33 -7.20
C VAL A 298 4.85 -4.44 -6.18
N ALA A 299 4.90 -4.08 -4.89
CA ALA A 299 5.02 -5.04 -3.80
C ALA A 299 3.74 -5.86 -3.60
N ALA A 300 3.91 -7.08 -3.08
CA ALA A 300 2.80 -7.93 -2.70
C ALA A 300 1.95 -7.30 -1.58
N ALA A 301 0.68 -7.69 -1.51
CA ALA A 301 -0.28 -7.16 -0.55
C ALA A 301 0.18 -7.27 0.91
N GLY A 302 0.01 -6.19 1.68
CA GLY A 302 0.37 -6.14 3.10
C GLY A 302 1.87 -6.13 3.40
N GLN A 303 2.75 -6.07 2.38
CA GLN A 303 4.17 -5.84 2.59
C GLN A 303 4.44 -4.36 2.90
N GLU A 304 5.36 -4.08 3.82
CA GLU A 304 5.75 -2.73 4.23
C GLU A 304 7.22 -2.47 3.90
N ILE A 305 7.50 -1.30 3.31
CA ILE A 305 8.86 -0.79 3.17
C ILE A 305 9.33 -0.18 4.51
N SER A 306 10.60 -0.38 4.86
CA SER A 306 11.16 0.13 6.11
C SER A 306 12.61 0.58 5.94
N THR A 307 13.08 1.47 6.80
CA THR A 307 14.48 1.93 6.90
C THR A 307 14.69 2.61 8.26
N ARG A 308 15.93 2.99 8.59
CA ARG A 308 16.19 3.90 9.73
C ARG A 308 15.83 5.32 9.32
N PRO A 309 14.98 6.08 10.05
CA PRO A 309 14.60 7.45 9.69
C PRO A 309 15.79 8.40 9.46
N PHE A 310 16.93 8.12 10.09
CA PHE A 310 18.18 8.84 9.88
C PHE A 310 18.60 8.91 8.40
N GLN A 311 18.34 7.88 7.58
CA GLN A 311 18.67 7.90 6.16
C GLN A 311 18.01 9.08 5.44
N LEU A 312 16.73 9.32 5.72
CA LEU A 312 15.94 10.43 5.17
C LEU A 312 16.33 11.77 5.81
N VAL A 313 16.60 11.79 7.13
CA VAL A 313 17.10 13.00 7.83
C VAL A 313 18.45 13.45 7.26
N THR A 314 19.29 12.52 6.80
CA THR A 314 20.54 12.82 6.07
C THR A 314 20.33 13.13 4.58
N GLY A 315 19.15 13.59 4.17
CA GLY A 315 18.90 14.17 2.85
C GLY A 315 18.55 13.18 1.73
N ARG A 316 18.39 11.88 2.01
CA ARG A 316 17.86 10.94 1.01
C ARG A 316 16.36 11.10 0.85
N VAL A 317 15.85 10.91 -0.36
CA VAL A 317 14.43 11.05 -0.68
C VAL A 317 13.86 9.72 -1.15
N TRP A 318 12.71 9.30 -0.61
CA TRP A 318 12.00 8.09 -1.07
C TRP A 318 10.72 8.49 -1.79
N LYS A 319 10.57 8.05 -3.05
CA LYS A 319 9.41 8.28 -3.92
C LYS A 319 8.99 6.97 -4.56
N GLY A 320 7.85 6.99 -5.24
CA GLY A 320 7.47 5.95 -6.21
C GLY A 320 6.84 6.58 -7.44
N CYS A 321 6.74 5.82 -8.52
CA CYS A 321 6.08 6.26 -9.76
C CYS A 321 4.95 5.30 -10.18
N ALA A 322 3.99 5.82 -10.95
CA ALA A 322 2.96 5.04 -11.61
C ALA A 322 2.98 5.42 -13.09
N PHE A 323 3.08 4.43 -13.99
CA PHE A 323 3.29 4.66 -15.43
C PHE A 323 4.43 5.67 -15.73
N GLY A 324 5.50 5.64 -14.93
CA GLY A 324 6.65 6.56 -15.06
C GLY A 324 6.35 8.03 -14.72
N GLY A 325 5.13 8.36 -14.28
CA GLY A 325 4.65 9.74 -14.20
C GLY A 325 4.13 10.30 -15.54
N VAL A 326 4.12 9.48 -16.61
CA VAL A 326 3.66 9.87 -17.96
C VAL A 326 2.15 10.09 -17.97
N LYS A 327 1.72 11.20 -18.59
CA LYS A 327 0.32 11.47 -18.93
C LYS A 327 -0.02 10.80 -20.26
N GLY A 328 -0.61 9.60 -20.21
CA GLY A 328 -0.69 8.70 -21.37
C GLY A 328 -1.36 9.29 -22.61
N ARG A 329 -2.41 10.13 -22.46
CA ARG A 329 -3.10 10.72 -23.62
C ARG A 329 -2.36 11.92 -24.20
N SER A 330 -1.74 12.73 -23.35
CA SER A 330 -0.98 13.90 -23.80
C SER A 330 0.45 13.59 -24.25
N GLN A 331 1.08 12.49 -23.80
CA GLN A 331 2.53 12.29 -23.95
C GLN A 331 2.97 10.98 -24.63
N LEU A 332 2.13 9.94 -24.78
CA LEU A 332 2.62 8.67 -25.34
C LEU A 332 3.14 8.81 -26.78
N ASN A 333 2.60 9.75 -27.56
CA ASN A 333 3.08 10.03 -28.92
C ASN A 333 4.52 10.58 -28.97
N GLU A 334 5.03 11.18 -27.88
CA GLU A 334 6.45 11.53 -27.76
C GLU A 334 7.32 10.25 -27.75
N LEU A 335 6.87 9.19 -27.05
CA LEU A 335 7.55 7.89 -27.01
C LEU A 335 7.42 7.13 -28.33
N VAL A 336 6.28 7.25 -29.04
CA VAL A 336 6.12 6.68 -30.40
C VAL A 336 7.05 7.38 -31.39
N ALA A 337 7.22 8.70 -31.28
CA ALA A 337 8.17 9.46 -32.09
C ALA A 337 9.62 9.10 -31.75
N ASP A 338 9.99 9.00 -30.46
CA ASP A 338 11.30 8.51 -30.00
C ASP A 338 11.57 7.07 -30.46
N TYR A 339 10.56 6.21 -30.58
CA TYR A 339 10.69 4.89 -31.20
C TYR A 339 10.95 4.98 -32.71
N LYS A 340 10.10 5.69 -33.48
CA LYS A 340 10.26 5.80 -34.96
C LYS A 340 11.61 6.39 -35.38
N ARG A 341 12.25 7.22 -34.56
CA ARG A 341 13.58 7.80 -34.79
C ARG A 341 14.75 7.01 -34.18
N GLY A 342 14.49 5.84 -33.59
CA GLY A 342 15.52 4.96 -33.02
C GLY A 342 16.14 5.45 -31.70
N ALA A 343 15.54 6.44 -31.02
CA ALA A 343 16.00 6.89 -29.70
C ALA A 343 15.51 5.94 -28.59
N LEU A 344 14.26 5.49 -28.66
CA LEU A 344 13.67 4.50 -27.76
C LEU A 344 13.65 3.12 -28.44
N LYS A 345 14.33 2.14 -27.86
CA LYS A 345 14.25 0.73 -28.26
C LYS A 345 12.93 0.13 -27.81
N VAL A 346 12.31 -0.66 -28.69
CA VAL A 346 11.06 -1.40 -28.42
C VAL A 346 11.14 -2.82 -29.01
N ASP A 347 11.67 -2.96 -30.23
CA ASP A 347 11.96 -4.25 -30.89
C ASP A 347 12.69 -5.23 -29.99
N GLU A 348 13.75 -4.79 -29.33
CA GLU A 348 14.64 -5.67 -28.55
C GLU A 348 14.01 -6.21 -27.26
N PHE A 349 12.86 -5.67 -26.81
CA PHE A 349 12.11 -6.26 -25.70
C PHE A 349 11.37 -7.55 -26.11
N ILE A 350 11.05 -7.69 -27.41
CA ILE A 350 10.22 -8.78 -27.93
C ILE A 350 11.10 -10.03 -28.14
N THR A 351 11.47 -10.64 -27.01
CA THR A 351 12.14 -11.94 -26.98
C THR A 351 11.27 -13.05 -27.57
N HIS A 352 9.94 -12.93 -27.46
CA HIS A 352 9.01 -14.02 -27.77
C HIS A 352 7.74 -13.53 -28.46
N ARG A 353 7.23 -14.37 -29.37
CA ARG A 353 5.95 -14.20 -30.07
C ARG A 353 5.10 -15.44 -29.89
N LYS A 354 3.78 -15.26 -29.72
CA LYS A 354 2.78 -16.31 -29.50
C LYS A 354 1.48 -15.94 -30.24
N THR A 355 0.55 -16.88 -30.39
CA THR A 355 -0.83 -16.60 -30.83
C THR A 355 -1.81 -16.63 -29.65
N LEU A 356 -3.04 -16.14 -29.82
CA LEU A 356 -4.06 -16.19 -28.75
C LEU A 356 -4.33 -17.61 -28.24
N GLY A 357 -4.25 -18.62 -29.11
CA GLY A 357 -4.34 -20.03 -28.73
C GLY A 357 -3.17 -20.54 -27.87
N GLU A 358 -2.10 -19.76 -27.74
CA GLU A 358 -0.89 -20.04 -26.98
C GLU A 358 -0.75 -19.14 -25.73
N MET A 359 -1.83 -18.46 -25.30
CA MET A 359 -1.79 -17.48 -24.21
C MET A 359 -1.20 -18.02 -22.90
N ASN A 360 -1.60 -19.21 -22.43
CA ASN A 360 -0.98 -19.80 -21.23
C ASN A 360 0.54 -20.00 -21.45
N ASN A 361 0.95 -20.46 -22.64
CA ASN A 361 2.37 -20.60 -22.95
C ASN A 361 3.13 -19.26 -23.04
N ALA A 362 2.45 -18.13 -23.26
CA ALA A 362 3.02 -16.79 -23.07
C ALA A 362 3.29 -16.49 -21.58
N PHE A 363 2.38 -16.89 -20.68
CA PHE A 363 2.57 -16.84 -19.23
C PHE A 363 3.67 -17.79 -18.73
N GLU A 364 3.80 -19.01 -19.25
CA GLU A 364 4.94 -19.89 -18.95
C GLU A 364 6.25 -19.25 -19.41
N THR A 365 6.30 -18.77 -20.67
CA THR A 365 7.50 -18.14 -21.22
C THR A 365 7.89 -16.87 -20.45
N MET A 366 6.94 -16.06 -19.97
CA MET A 366 7.26 -14.90 -19.12
C MET A 366 7.93 -15.29 -17.79
N LYS A 367 7.67 -16.49 -17.25
CA LYS A 367 8.31 -17.00 -16.02
C LYS A 367 9.74 -17.53 -16.27
N GLN A 368 10.18 -17.61 -17.54
CA GLN A 368 11.52 -18.09 -17.92
C GLN A 368 12.53 -16.93 -17.92
N GLY A 369 13.76 -17.19 -17.43
CA GLY A 369 14.76 -16.15 -17.16
C GLY A 369 15.37 -15.49 -18.41
N ASP A 370 15.14 -16.05 -19.59
CA ASP A 370 15.52 -15.56 -20.91
C ASP A 370 14.50 -14.59 -21.53
N CYS A 371 13.25 -14.60 -21.04
CA CYS A 371 12.22 -13.68 -21.51
C CYS A 371 12.42 -12.24 -20.98
N ILE A 372 11.97 -11.27 -21.78
CA ILE A 372 11.86 -9.84 -21.42
C ILE A 372 10.41 -9.38 -21.65
N ARG A 373 9.89 -9.63 -22.87
CA ARG A 373 8.46 -9.62 -23.22
C ARG A 373 8.11 -10.76 -24.16
N ALA A 374 6.90 -11.29 -23.95
CA ALA A 374 6.17 -12.10 -24.91
C ALA A 374 5.01 -11.26 -25.48
N VAL A 375 4.92 -11.16 -26.80
CA VAL A 375 3.84 -10.47 -27.52
C VAL A 375 2.94 -11.52 -28.20
N VAL A 376 1.64 -11.33 -28.09
CA VAL A 376 0.60 -12.24 -28.58
C VAL A 376 -0.13 -11.59 -29.76
N ASP A 377 -0.16 -12.26 -30.92
CA ASP A 377 -1.07 -11.90 -32.02
C ASP A 377 -2.48 -12.40 -31.67
N MET A 378 -3.42 -11.46 -31.54
CA MET A 378 -4.79 -11.75 -31.13
C MET A 378 -5.66 -12.23 -32.30
N ARG A 379 -5.25 -11.94 -33.54
CA ARG A 379 -6.01 -12.26 -34.76
C ARG A 379 -5.79 -13.70 -35.22
N THR A 380 -4.65 -14.30 -34.87
CA THR A 380 -4.30 -15.68 -35.22
C THR A 380 -4.72 -16.65 -34.11
N PHE A 381 -5.40 -17.74 -34.49
CA PHE A 381 -5.81 -18.82 -33.59
C PHE A 381 -5.29 -20.16 -34.10
N GLY A 382 -4.17 -20.63 -33.53
CA GLY A 382 -3.50 -21.88 -33.90
C GLY A 382 -1.99 -21.82 -33.66
N ARG A 383 -1.31 -22.98 -33.68
CA ARG A 383 0.16 -23.03 -33.62
C ARG A 383 0.76 -22.37 -34.87
N ALA A 384 1.78 -21.54 -34.67
CA ALA A 384 2.60 -21.06 -35.78
C ALA A 384 3.27 -22.24 -36.50
N SER A 385 3.12 -22.31 -37.83
CA SER A 385 3.80 -23.29 -38.67
C SER A 385 5.32 -23.09 -38.59
N ARG A 386 6.07 -24.17 -38.34
CA ARG A 386 7.54 -24.12 -38.24
C ARG A 386 8.15 -23.59 -39.54
N GLY A 387 8.91 -22.50 -39.46
CA GLY A 387 9.78 -22.04 -40.54
C GLY A 387 9.08 -21.33 -41.69
N GLY A 388 8.50 -20.15 -41.43
CA GLY A 388 8.12 -19.18 -42.46
C GLY A 388 8.96 -17.91 -42.33
N VAL A 389 9.53 -17.42 -43.44
CA VAL A 389 10.19 -16.10 -43.47
C VAL A 389 9.11 -15.03 -43.52
N TRP A 390 9.22 -14.01 -42.66
CA TRP A 390 8.24 -12.93 -42.54
C TRP A 390 8.40 -11.91 -43.68
N GLU A 391 7.82 -12.17 -44.85
CA GLU A 391 7.75 -11.15 -45.91
C GLU A 391 6.83 -9.99 -45.52
N THR A 392 7.36 -8.77 -45.57
CA THR A 392 6.63 -7.54 -45.22
C THR A 392 5.69 -7.12 -46.35
N GLY A 393 4.47 -7.66 -46.34
CA GLY A 393 3.44 -7.42 -47.35
C GLY A 393 2.84 -6.00 -47.35
N LEU A 394 3.57 -5.01 -47.87
CA LEU A 394 3.02 -3.72 -48.29
C LEU A 394 2.74 -3.73 -49.81
N PRO A 395 1.57 -3.22 -50.27
CA PRO A 395 1.18 -3.30 -51.68
C PRO A 395 1.96 -2.30 -52.55
N ARG A 396 3.08 -2.74 -53.14
CA ARG A 396 3.84 -1.95 -54.11
C ARG A 396 3.03 -1.71 -55.40
N GLN A 397 2.87 -0.44 -55.78
CA GLN A 397 2.38 -0.06 -57.10
C GLN A 397 3.35 -0.50 -58.21
N LYS A 398 2.82 -0.70 -59.43
CA LYS A 398 3.56 -1.25 -60.57
C LYS A 398 4.59 -0.25 -61.12
N ALA A 399 5.88 -0.59 -61.02
CA ALA A 399 6.94 -0.05 -61.87
C ALA A 399 7.55 -1.19 -62.71
N ARG A 400 7.79 -0.96 -64.01
CA ARG A 400 8.36 -1.96 -64.93
C ARG A 400 9.89 -1.92 -64.87
N GLY A 401 10.54 -3.08 -64.69
CA GLY A 401 11.99 -3.24 -64.78
C GLY A 401 12.39 -4.69 -65.08
N LYS A 402 13.42 -4.89 -65.90
CA LYS A 402 14.10 -6.18 -66.15
C LYS A 402 15.11 -6.42 -64.99
N THR A 403 15.64 -7.61 -64.70
CA THR A 403 16.21 -8.64 -65.58
C THR A 403 16.22 -10.04 -64.91
N ARG A 404 16.71 -11.07 -65.62
CA ARG A 404 16.67 -12.52 -65.32
C ARG A 404 17.90 -13.08 -64.57
N LEU A 405 17.68 -14.19 -63.85
CA LEU A 405 18.61 -15.32 -63.58
C LEU A 405 19.84 -14.99 -62.66
N VAL A 406 20.53 -15.95 -62.03
CA VAL A 406 20.78 -17.39 -62.34
C VAL A 406 20.60 -18.32 -61.11
N GLU A 407 20.39 -19.62 -61.35
CA GLU A 407 20.23 -20.70 -60.35
C GLU A 407 21.54 -21.47 -60.06
N ALA A 408 21.70 -21.96 -58.82
CA ALA A 408 22.30 -23.25 -58.41
C ALA A 408 22.21 -23.33 -56.87
N ALA A 409 21.60 -24.30 -56.16
CA ALA A 409 21.26 -25.71 -56.39
C ALA A 409 22.45 -26.69 -56.33
N GLN A 410 22.57 -27.44 -55.22
CA GLN A 410 22.60 -28.93 -55.13
C GLN A 410 22.93 -29.36 -53.67
N LEU A 411 22.14 -30.25 -53.02
CA LEU A 411 22.30 -31.73 -52.87
C LEU A 411 23.50 -32.13 -51.95
N ASN A 412 23.49 -33.20 -51.12
CA ASN A 412 22.54 -34.34 -50.99
C ASN A 412 22.74 -35.13 -49.67
N LEU A 413 21.68 -35.84 -49.20
CA LEU A 413 21.67 -37.18 -48.52
C LEU A 413 22.48 -37.38 -47.20
N ASP A 414 22.25 -38.40 -46.34
CA ASP A 414 21.23 -39.46 -46.25
C ASP A 414 21.06 -39.96 -44.79
N GLY A 415 20.08 -40.83 -44.50
CA GLY A 415 20.19 -41.80 -43.39
C GLY A 415 19.05 -41.94 -42.36
N HIS A 416 18.60 -43.18 -42.18
CA HIS A 416 17.73 -43.71 -41.11
C HIS A 416 18.34 -45.07 -40.65
N PRO A 417 17.97 -45.72 -39.51
CA PRO A 417 16.60 -45.85 -39.00
C PRO A 417 16.46 -45.83 -37.44
N ALA A 418 15.35 -46.40 -36.95
CA ALA A 418 14.78 -46.16 -35.62
C ALA A 418 15.22 -47.10 -34.49
N GLY A 419 15.00 -46.62 -33.25
CA GLY A 419 14.45 -47.44 -32.17
C GLY A 419 15.34 -47.71 -30.95
N HIS A 420 14.93 -47.21 -29.79
CA HIS A 420 14.65 -48.03 -28.59
C HIS A 420 14.06 -47.18 -27.44
N CYS A 421 13.14 -47.75 -26.66
CA CYS A 421 12.70 -47.16 -25.40
C CYS A 421 13.71 -47.49 -24.29
N ARG A 422 14.20 -46.47 -23.56
CA ARG A 422 14.88 -46.66 -22.26
C ARG A 422 14.49 -45.56 -21.27
N ILE A 423 13.94 -45.98 -20.15
CA ILE A 423 13.76 -45.17 -18.96
C ILE A 423 15.13 -44.90 -18.33
N MET A 424 15.54 -43.64 -18.16
CA MET A 424 16.58 -43.29 -17.18
C MET A 424 16.35 -41.93 -16.51
N ARG A 425 16.12 -42.02 -15.18
CA ARG A 425 16.78 -41.24 -14.12
C ARG A 425 16.88 -39.71 -14.34
N SER A 426 16.03 -38.99 -13.60
CA SER A 426 16.24 -37.58 -13.23
C SER A 426 17.70 -37.33 -12.79
N SER A 427 18.38 -36.37 -13.40
CA SER A 427 19.77 -36.04 -13.08
C SER A 427 19.90 -35.39 -11.70
N ARG A 428 21.10 -35.47 -11.09
CA ARG A 428 21.35 -34.96 -9.73
C ARG A 428 21.15 -33.44 -9.58
N VAL A 429 21.23 -32.68 -10.68
CA VAL A 429 21.13 -31.21 -10.70
C VAL A 429 19.86 -30.69 -10.02
N SER A 430 18.73 -31.39 -10.16
CA SER A 430 17.46 -31.02 -9.53
C SER A 430 17.37 -31.24 -8.01
N ARG A 431 18.42 -31.75 -7.35
CA ARG A 431 18.45 -31.96 -5.89
C ARG A 431 19.35 -31.01 -5.12
N ASP A 432 20.30 -30.35 -5.77
CA ASP A 432 21.27 -29.48 -5.07
C ASP A 432 20.84 -28.00 -5.05
N ALA A 433 19.97 -27.56 -5.96
CA ALA A 433 19.34 -26.23 -5.91
C ALA A 433 18.55 -25.98 -4.60
N ALA A 434 18.00 -27.05 -3.99
CA ALA A 434 17.30 -26.99 -2.71
C ALA A 434 18.24 -26.95 -1.49
N LYS A 435 19.55 -27.15 -1.66
CA LYS A 435 20.55 -27.22 -0.56
C LYS A 435 21.45 -25.99 -0.45
N VAL A 436 21.39 -25.07 -1.42
CA VAL A 436 22.18 -23.82 -1.40
C VAL A 436 21.50 -22.75 -0.53
N PHE A 437 20.17 -22.69 -0.53
CA PHE A 437 19.41 -21.72 0.28
C PHE A 437 19.57 -21.92 1.79
N ASP A 438 19.84 -23.15 2.25
CA ASP A 438 19.93 -23.51 3.67
C ASP A 438 21.34 -23.28 4.27
N ARG A 439 22.29 -22.76 3.47
CA ARG A 439 23.69 -22.52 3.88
C ARG A 439 24.06 -21.06 4.14
N MET A 440 23.11 -20.13 4.02
CA MET A 440 23.33 -18.69 4.25
C MET A 440 22.99 -18.26 5.69
N SER A 441 23.14 -19.13 6.69
CA SER A 441 22.71 -18.88 8.08
C SER A 441 23.45 -19.70 9.14
N GLU A 442 24.75 -19.46 9.32
CA GLU A 442 25.46 -19.80 10.57
C GLU A 442 26.14 -18.56 11.19
N PRO A 443 26.41 -18.55 12.52
CA PRO A 443 26.28 -17.32 13.29
C PRO A 443 27.55 -16.48 13.41
N VAL A 444 27.40 -15.17 13.18
CA VAL A 444 28.37 -14.16 13.62
C VAL A 444 28.42 -14.15 15.15
N SER A 445 29.59 -14.39 15.72
CA SER A 445 29.80 -14.36 17.18
C SER A 445 29.54 -12.97 17.77
N PRO A 446 28.99 -12.85 18.98
CA PRO A 446 28.43 -11.60 19.47
C PRO A 446 29.51 -10.56 19.83
N PRO A 447 29.40 -9.30 19.38
CA PRO A 447 30.21 -8.22 19.93
C PRO A 447 29.83 -7.99 21.41
N ARG A 448 30.84 -7.72 22.25
CA ARG A 448 30.61 -7.40 23.68
C ARG A 448 29.70 -6.18 23.82
N ARG A 449 28.77 -6.24 24.79
CA ARG A 449 27.94 -5.09 25.19
C ARG A 449 28.81 -3.90 25.61
N THR A 450 28.69 -2.78 24.90
CA THR A 450 28.78 -1.44 25.51
C THR A 450 27.36 -0.91 25.69
N THR A 451 27.08 -0.28 26.83
CA THR A 451 25.71 0.10 27.24
C THR A 451 25.60 1.57 27.60
N ARG A 452 24.38 2.10 27.41
CA ARG A 452 23.82 3.43 27.74
C ARG A 452 23.72 4.34 26.52
N SER A 453 22.55 4.87 26.12
CA SER A 453 21.38 5.41 26.85
C SER A 453 21.60 6.83 27.39
N SER A 454 21.30 7.81 26.54
CA SER A 454 21.22 9.23 26.88
C SER A 454 19.77 9.72 26.82
N LEU A 455 19.06 9.72 27.96
CA LEU A 455 17.98 10.68 28.30
C LEU A 455 17.36 10.40 29.70
N ALA A 456 18.17 10.49 30.76
CA ALA A 456 17.68 10.65 32.14
C ALA A 456 18.76 11.24 33.06
N ARG A 457 18.55 12.45 33.58
CA ARG A 457 19.26 13.02 34.75
C ARG A 457 18.39 14.08 35.44
N PHE A 458 17.79 13.71 36.57
CA PHE A 458 17.31 14.53 37.70
C PHE A 458 16.59 13.53 38.62
N ALA A 459 17.00 13.24 39.86
CA ALA A 459 18.17 13.66 40.65
C ALA A 459 18.89 12.38 41.18
N LEU A 460 19.69 12.29 42.25
CA LEU A 460 20.15 13.24 43.28
C LEU A 460 21.59 12.95 43.71
N ALA A 461 21.79 12.10 44.73
CA ALA A 461 23.06 11.70 45.37
C ALA A 461 22.83 10.32 46.04
N THR A 462 23.82 9.48 46.37
CA THR A 462 25.10 9.76 47.07
C THR A 462 26.26 8.85 46.62
N ALA A 463 27.41 8.97 47.30
CA ALA A 463 28.74 8.36 47.06
C ALA A 463 28.77 6.81 47.14
N THR A 464 29.85 6.07 46.83
CA THR A 464 31.30 6.37 46.76
C THR A 464 32.04 5.80 45.52
N THR A 465 33.33 6.15 45.40
CA THR A 465 34.29 5.75 44.36
C THR A 465 34.86 4.33 44.51
N GLU A 466 35.22 3.70 43.39
CA GLU A 466 36.61 3.29 43.10
C GLU A 466 36.84 3.02 41.59
N GLU A 467 38.11 3.02 41.15
CA GLU A 467 38.51 2.90 39.73
C GLU A 467 39.14 1.54 39.38
N ILE A 468 38.81 0.97 38.20
CA ILE A 468 39.77 0.24 37.36
C ILE A 468 39.56 0.68 35.89
N LYS A 469 40.67 0.86 35.15
CA LYS A 469 40.69 1.32 33.74
C LYS A 469 40.99 0.16 32.79
N SER A 470 40.42 0.21 31.58
CA SER A 470 40.92 -0.54 30.40
C SER A 470 40.58 0.23 29.12
N GLU A 471 41.57 0.45 28.25
CA GLU A 471 41.43 1.27 27.04
C GLU A 471 40.79 0.51 25.86
N ILE A 472 39.91 1.19 25.13
CA ILE A 472 39.83 1.15 23.66
C ILE A 472 39.66 2.61 23.19
N ARG A 473 40.23 2.97 22.04
CA ARG A 473 40.19 4.33 21.46
C ARG A 473 39.39 4.29 20.15
N ASP A 474 38.44 5.21 19.97
CA ASP A 474 37.76 5.43 18.70
C ASP A 474 38.69 6.15 17.69
N ILE A 475 38.41 5.97 16.40
CA ILE A 475 39.29 6.41 15.29
C ILE A 475 38.76 7.66 14.57
N GLU A 476 38.92 8.81 15.21
CA GLU A 476 38.97 10.13 14.55
C GLU A 476 40.34 10.78 14.83
N ASP A 477 40.79 11.65 13.91
CA ASP A 477 42.03 12.46 13.96
C ASP A 477 43.42 11.78 14.01
N VAL A 478 43.88 11.32 12.84
CA VAL A 478 45.27 11.51 12.36
C VAL A 478 45.15 11.93 10.88
N VAL A 479 45.66 13.07 10.39
CA VAL A 479 46.88 13.83 10.71
C VAL A 479 46.58 15.28 11.13
N SER A 480 47.41 15.86 11.99
CA SER A 480 47.33 17.26 12.43
C SER A 480 48.59 18.09 12.16
N LEU A 481 48.40 19.42 12.18
CA LEU A 481 49.37 20.53 12.42
C LEU A 481 50.11 21.17 11.22
N PRO A 482 50.58 22.45 11.34
CA PRO A 482 50.42 23.39 12.46
C PRO A 482 49.78 24.76 12.10
N VAL A 483 49.20 25.41 13.13
CA VAL A 483 48.69 26.79 13.08
C VAL A 483 49.82 27.84 13.04
N ARG A 484 49.64 28.95 12.32
CA ARG A 484 50.39 30.21 12.56
C ARG A 484 49.48 31.45 12.69
N LYS A 485 49.97 32.43 13.45
CA LYS A 485 49.20 33.51 14.09
C LYS A 485 48.96 34.72 13.16
N ARG A 486 47.82 35.40 13.29
CA ARG A 486 47.58 36.75 12.73
C ARG A 486 47.99 37.85 13.74
N ARG A 487 48.89 38.78 13.36
CA ARG A 487 48.69 40.24 13.59
C ARG A 487 49.75 41.15 12.92
N ARG A 488 49.23 42.27 12.38
CA ARG A 488 49.83 43.62 12.15
C ARG A 488 50.97 43.83 11.11
N VAL A 489 50.63 44.66 10.11
CA VAL A 489 51.30 45.94 9.70
C VAL A 489 52.79 45.84 9.27
N ASN A 490 53.17 46.18 8.03
CA ASN A 490 53.08 47.57 7.51
C ASN A 490 53.07 47.70 5.96
N THR A 491 52.83 48.94 5.50
CA THR A 491 52.63 49.43 4.11
C THR A 491 53.93 49.61 3.30
N ILE A 492 53.90 49.49 1.95
CA ILE A 492 54.34 50.52 0.96
C ILE A 492 54.15 50.08 -0.52
N LYS A 493 54.03 51.10 -1.38
CA LYS A 493 53.79 51.26 -2.84
C LYS A 493 54.63 50.37 -3.79
N SER A 494 54.49 50.36 -5.13
CA SER A 494 53.86 51.28 -6.13
C SER A 494 53.46 50.49 -7.43
N GLU A 495 52.86 51.03 -8.51
CA GLU A 495 52.17 52.30 -8.82
C GLU A 495 51.10 52.08 -9.94
N ALA A 496 50.37 53.12 -10.37
CA ALA A 496 49.25 53.02 -11.33
C ALA A 496 49.60 53.59 -12.74
N PRO A 497 48.62 53.72 -13.65
CA PRO A 497 48.11 55.09 -13.89
C PRO A 497 46.59 55.25 -13.73
N LEU A 498 46.11 56.51 -13.74
CA LEU A 498 44.77 56.94 -13.31
C LEU A 498 44.15 57.99 -14.24
N SER A 499 42.81 57.94 -14.34
CA SER A 499 41.90 59.10 -14.55
C SER A 499 40.49 58.68 -14.09
N SER A 500 40.01 59.08 -12.90
CA SER A 500 39.31 60.35 -12.60
C SER A 500 37.90 60.42 -13.24
N ASN A 501 36.77 60.63 -12.53
CA ASN A 501 36.51 61.17 -11.18
C ASN A 501 35.34 60.49 -10.42
N GLU A 502 35.44 60.50 -9.08
CA GLU A 502 34.48 60.95 -8.03
C GLU A 502 32.93 61.01 -8.26
N ILE A 503 32.02 60.84 -7.27
CA ILE A 503 32.09 60.46 -5.83
C ILE A 503 30.73 59.93 -5.31
N LYS A 504 30.77 59.06 -4.28
CA LYS A 504 29.72 58.65 -3.29
C LYS A 504 28.22 58.87 -3.58
N THR A 505 27.42 57.81 -3.38
CA THR A 505 26.28 57.84 -2.42
C THR A 505 25.85 56.43 -1.98
N LYS A 506 25.03 56.35 -0.92
CA LYS A 506 24.46 55.10 -0.41
C LYS A 506 23.17 55.42 0.37
N GLN A 507 21.99 54.97 -0.09
CA GLN A 507 20.88 54.41 0.74
C GLN A 507 19.52 54.27 0.04
N VAL A 508 18.82 53.17 0.39
CA VAL A 508 17.36 53.04 0.63
C VAL A 508 16.34 52.96 -0.54
N LYS A 509 15.35 52.10 -0.27
CA LYS A 509 14.10 51.70 -0.95
C LYS A 509 13.31 52.78 -1.74
N THR A 510 12.59 52.33 -2.78
CA THR A 510 11.13 52.58 -2.95
C THR A 510 10.43 51.50 -3.81
N GLU A 511 9.14 51.67 -4.11
CA GLU A 511 8.18 50.68 -4.64
C GLU A 511 7.88 50.83 -6.16
N HIS A 512 7.02 49.95 -6.70
CA HIS A 512 6.49 50.02 -8.07
C HIS A 512 5.41 51.11 -8.26
N ILE A 513 5.26 51.63 -9.50
CA ILE A 513 3.93 52.03 -10.04
C ILE A 513 3.90 51.98 -11.60
N LYS A 514 2.69 52.19 -12.14
CA LYS A 514 2.14 51.92 -13.50
C LYS A 514 2.57 52.99 -14.56
N THR A 515 2.00 53.17 -15.78
CA THR A 515 0.70 52.79 -16.43
C THR A 515 0.88 52.68 -17.98
N GLU A 516 -0.07 52.72 -18.93
CA GLU A 516 -1.48 53.21 -19.05
C GLU A 516 -2.24 52.56 -20.25
N ARG A 517 -3.54 52.88 -20.41
CA ARG A 517 -4.41 52.68 -21.61
C ARG A 517 -4.85 51.22 -21.90
N ILE A 518 -5.92 50.94 -22.66
CA ILE A 518 -6.98 51.78 -23.28
C ILE A 518 -8.39 51.17 -23.05
N LYS A 519 -9.48 51.70 -23.65
CA LYS A 519 -10.86 51.18 -23.52
C LYS A 519 -11.75 51.40 -24.75
N SER A 520 -12.69 50.45 -24.94
CA SER A 520 -13.90 50.41 -25.80
C SER A 520 -14.61 49.06 -25.56
N GLU A 521 -15.92 48.77 -25.75
CA GLU A 521 -17.23 49.48 -25.58
C GLU A 521 -18.23 48.39 -25.08
N HIS A 522 -19.38 48.58 -24.40
CA HIS A 522 -20.39 49.65 -24.20
C HIS A 522 -21.68 49.52 -25.04
N PHE A 523 -22.65 48.68 -24.62
CA PHE A 523 -24.10 48.94 -24.76
C PHE A 523 -24.93 48.30 -23.63
N LYS A 524 -26.20 48.71 -23.48
CA LYS A 524 -27.08 48.49 -22.30
C LYS A 524 -28.43 47.85 -22.63
N SER A 525 -29.08 47.31 -21.58
CA SER A 525 -30.54 47.21 -21.46
C SER A 525 -30.98 47.14 -19.98
N GLU A 526 -32.22 47.57 -19.69
CA GLU A 526 -32.88 47.68 -18.38
C GLU A 526 -34.40 47.37 -18.56
N HIS A 527 -35.29 47.18 -17.57
CA HIS A 527 -35.33 47.60 -16.16
C HIS A 527 -36.06 46.51 -15.29
N ILE A 528 -36.76 46.64 -14.14
CA ILE A 528 -37.39 47.68 -13.29
C ILE A 528 -37.35 47.21 -11.80
N LYS A 529 -37.59 48.10 -10.83
CA LYS A 529 -37.79 47.77 -9.39
C LYS A 529 -39.02 48.51 -8.84
N PRO A 530 -39.78 47.94 -7.88
CA PRO A 530 -40.53 48.75 -6.92
C PRO A 530 -40.25 48.37 -5.45
N GLU A 531 -40.12 49.42 -4.64
CA GLU A 531 -40.39 49.49 -3.19
C GLU A 531 -41.67 50.37 -3.05
N PRO A 532 -42.42 50.41 -1.91
CA PRO A 532 -41.93 50.25 -0.54
C PRO A 532 -42.84 49.50 0.46
N THR A 533 -42.36 49.28 1.68
CA THR A 533 -42.93 49.84 2.95
C THR A 533 -42.26 49.21 4.18
N GLU A 534 -41.95 50.01 5.19
CA GLU A 534 -41.79 49.53 6.56
C GLU A 534 -43.14 49.63 7.26
N ASP A 535 -43.79 48.49 7.56
CA ASP A 535 -44.33 48.23 8.90
C ASP A 535 -44.67 46.74 9.09
N SER A 536 -44.76 46.31 10.35
CA SER A 536 -45.17 44.97 10.82
C SER A 536 -44.35 43.76 10.34
N LEU A 537 -43.50 43.23 11.22
CA LEU A 537 -43.39 41.78 11.47
C LEU A 537 -42.55 41.50 12.73
N SER A 538 -43.16 41.77 13.89
CA SER A 538 -42.69 41.20 15.15
C SER A 538 -43.12 39.73 15.27
N SER A 539 -42.52 38.99 16.22
CA SER A 539 -42.81 37.58 16.55
C SER A 539 -42.43 36.50 15.52
N ILE A 540 -41.15 36.14 15.49
CA ILE A 540 -40.73 34.72 15.37
C ILE A 540 -40.13 34.32 16.72
N PRO A 541 -40.71 33.34 17.45
CA PRO A 541 -40.16 32.92 18.74
C PRO A 541 -38.77 32.32 18.62
N SER A 542 -37.83 32.78 19.45
CA SER A 542 -36.54 32.10 19.62
C SER A 542 -36.74 30.77 20.39
N PRO A 543 -36.02 29.69 20.04
CA PRO A 543 -36.14 28.42 20.75
C PRO A 543 -35.70 28.56 22.22
N PRO A 544 -36.31 27.80 23.15
CA PRO A 544 -36.12 28.00 24.59
C PRO A 544 -34.66 27.80 25.03
N PRO A 545 -34.21 28.52 26.08
CA PRO A 545 -32.84 28.44 26.55
C PRO A 545 -32.52 27.03 27.07
N LYS A 546 -31.47 26.42 26.51
CA LYS A 546 -31.02 25.09 26.93
C LYS A 546 -30.55 25.13 28.38
N ALA A 547 -31.09 24.21 29.19
CA ALA A 547 -30.71 24.05 30.60
C ALA A 547 -29.17 24.02 30.78
N PRO A 548 -28.64 24.63 31.86
CA PRO A 548 -27.21 24.81 32.02
C PRO A 548 -26.50 23.45 32.14
N ARG A 549 -25.73 23.11 31.10
CA ARG A 549 -24.89 21.90 31.08
C ARG A 549 -23.92 21.94 32.27
N ARG A 550 -24.17 21.09 33.29
CA ARG A 550 -23.25 20.89 34.42
C ARG A 550 -21.82 20.71 33.91
N ALA A 551 -20.92 21.57 34.35
CA ALA A 551 -19.53 21.53 33.90
C ALA A 551 -18.86 20.23 34.39
N ARG A 552 -18.47 19.37 33.43
CA ARG A 552 -17.80 18.10 33.68
C ARG A 552 -16.55 18.31 34.56
N LYS A 553 -16.56 17.75 35.76
CA LYS A 553 -15.37 17.73 36.64
C LYS A 553 -14.51 16.52 36.24
N PRO A 554 -13.20 16.70 35.95
CA PRO A 554 -12.28 15.58 35.76
C PRO A 554 -12.01 14.88 37.10
N ALA A 555 -11.38 13.69 37.05
CA ALA A 555 -10.87 13.05 38.26
C ALA A 555 -9.92 13.98 39.02
N ARG A 556 -10.07 14.06 40.35
CA ARG A 556 -9.36 15.05 41.19
C ARG A 556 -9.08 14.49 42.57
N LYS A 557 -7.96 14.88 43.17
CA LYS A 557 -7.70 14.61 44.59
C LYS A 557 -8.70 15.38 45.45
N ALA A 558 -9.36 14.67 46.36
CA ALA A 558 -10.05 15.23 47.51
C ALA A 558 -9.24 14.87 48.76
N VAL A 559 -9.36 15.68 49.80
CA VAL A 559 -8.81 15.39 51.14
C VAL A 559 -9.99 15.34 52.08
N ASP A 560 -10.11 14.27 52.85
CA ASP A 560 -11.16 14.15 53.86
C ASP A 560 -10.91 15.19 54.97
N PRO A 561 -11.84 16.11 55.27
CA PRO A 561 -11.64 17.14 56.30
C PRO A 561 -11.54 16.61 57.73
N SER A 562 -11.88 15.34 57.97
CA SER A 562 -11.92 14.70 59.29
C SER A 562 -10.79 13.71 59.53
N THR A 563 -10.33 12.98 58.51
CA THR A 563 -9.19 12.03 58.65
C THR A 563 -7.89 12.54 58.03
N GLY A 564 -7.95 13.49 57.09
CA GLY A 564 -6.79 13.94 56.30
C GLY A 564 -6.41 12.99 55.16
N ASP A 565 -7.12 11.88 54.96
CA ASP A 565 -6.85 10.94 53.87
C ASP A 565 -7.07 11.57 52.50
N THR A 566 -6.21 11.24 51.55
CA THR A 566 -6.28 11.78 50.17
C THR A 566 -6.85 10.74 49.21
N THR A 567 -8.16 10.82 48.96
CA THR A 567 -8.85 10.01 47.94
C THR A 567 -8.84 10.70 46.57
N ILE A 568 -9.13 9.96 45.49
CA ILE A 568 -9.32 10.55 44.15
C ILE A 568 -10.79 10.40 43.76
N GLU A 569 -11.51 11.52 43.69
CA GLU A 569 -12.86 11.56 43.13
C GLU A 569 -12.83 11.14 41.65
N PRO A 570 -13.78 10.32 41.18
CA PRO A 570 -13.90 9.96 39.78
C PRO A 570 -14.46 11.11 38.92
N PRO A 571 -14.30 11.08 37.58
CA PRO A 571 -14.88 12.09 36.69
C PRO A 571 -16.40 12.14 36.82
N SER A 572 -17.01 13.33 36.91
CA SER A 572 -18.42 13.51 37.32
C SER A 572 -19.49 12.95 36.36
N ASP A 573 -19.09 12.33 35.26
CA ASP A 573 -19.93 11.69 34.25
C ASP A 573 -19.46 10.27 33.87
N TRP A 574 -18.51 9.69 34.62
CA TRP A 574 -17.88 8.40 34.29
C TRP A 574 -18.91 7.26 34.18
N GLU A 575 -19.80 7.15 35.17
CA GLU A 575 -20.76 6.05 35.28
C GLU A 575 -21.86 6.15 34.22
N ALA A 576 -22.37 7.36 33.96
CA ALA A 576 -23.31 7.61 32.88
C ALA A 576 -22.69 7.22 31.52
N MET A 577 -21.47 7.68 31.23
CA MET A 577 -20.76 7.31 30.00
C MET A 577 -20.49 5.80 29.91
N TYR A 578 -20.11 5.17 31.01
CA TYR A 578 -19.88 3.73 31.08
C TYR A 578 -21.15 2.93 30.76
N ASN A 579 -22.27 3.26 31.42
CA ASN A 579 -23.55 2.59 31.24
C ASN A 579 -24.14 2.78 29.83
N VAL A 580 -23.97 3.96 29.22
CA VAL A 580 -24.34 4.19 27.80
C VAL A 580 -23.49 3.33 26.87
N VAL A 581 -22.19 3.18 27.13
CA VAL A 581 -21.34 2.29 26.34
C VAL A 581 -21.71 0.82 26.52
N ARG A 582 -22.07 0.37 27.73
CA ARG A 582 -22.63 -0.99 27.92
C ARG A 582 -23.88 -1.20 27.08
N LYS A 583 -24.83 -0.24 27.08
CA LYS A 583 -26.02 -0.29 26.21
C LYS A 583 -25.64 -0.34 24.71
N MET A 584 -24.70 0.49 24.26
CA MET A 584 -24.21 0.45 22.87
C MET A 584 -23.53 -0.88 22.50
N ARG A 585 -23.01 -1.64 23.47
CA ARG A 585 -22.30 -2.91 23.29
C ARG A 585 -23.18 -4.14 23.55
N ALA A 586 -24.43 -3.95 23.99
CA ALA A 586 -25.44 -5.00 24.11
C ALA A 586 -26.07 -5.33 22.73
N PRO A 587 -26.74 -6.49 22.56
CA PRO A 587 -27.41 -6.86 21.30
C PRO A 587 -28.33 -5.75 20.77
N GLY A 588 -28.24 -5.46 19.47
CA GLY A 588 -28.95 -4.35 18.81
C GLY A 588 -28.30 -2.97 18.99
N GLY A 589 -27.33 -2.82 19.90
CA GLY A 589 -26.58 -1.57 20.09
C GLY A 589 -25.60 -1.27 18.95
N ALA A 590 -25.38 0.01 18.66
CA ALA A 590 -24.55 0.47 17.53
C ALA A 590 -23.04 0.11 17.60
N ALA A 591 -22.57 -0.47 18.71
CA ALA A 591 -21.22 -1.01 18.88
C ALA A 591 -21.19 -2.53 19.18
N TYR A 592 -22.32 -3.22 19.01
CA TYR A 592 -22.42 -4.69 19.08
C TYR A 592 -21.72 -5.37 17.91
N GLY A 593 -21.31 -6.63 18.07
CA GLY A 593 -20.67 -7.42 17.01
C GLY A 593 -19.29 -6.92 16.61
N ALA A 594 -18.55 -6.33 17.56
CA ALA A 594 -17.15 -5.97 17.35
C ALA A 594 -16.27 -7.25 17.32
N ALA A 595 -15.12 -7.19 16.65
CA ALA A 595 -14.24 -8.35 16.52
C ALA A 595 -13.81 -8.92 17.89
N VAL A 596 -13.60 -8.06 18.89
CA VAL A 596 -13.26 -8.50 20.26
C VAL A 596 -14.33 -9.40 20.92
N ASP A 597 -15.60 -9.31 20.50
CA ASP A 597 -16.72 -10.05 21.11
C ASP A 597 -16.66 -11.56 20.84
N THR A 598 -16.11 -11.94 19.68
CA THR A 598 -16.03 -13.32 19.20
C THR A 598 -14.61 -13.79 18.92
N MET A 599 -13.67 -12.87 18.68
CA MET A 599 -12.28 -13.13 18.27
C MET A 599 -11.26 -12.46 19.19
N GLY A 600 -11.70 -11.80 20.27
CA GLY A 600 -10.84 -11.20 21.28
C GLY A 600 -10.03 -12.25 22.03
N CYS A 601 -8.78 -11.92 22.37
CA CYS A 601 -7.80 -12.89 22.92
C CYS A 601 -8.22 -13.55 24.24
N GLU A 602 -9.14 -12.93 24.99
CA GLU A 602 -9.77 -13.51 26.18
C GLU A 602 -10.64 -14.76 25.89
N ARG A 603 -10.89 -15.09 24.61
CA ARG A 603 -11.82 -16.14 24.14
C ARG A 603 -11.15 -17.22 23.28
N LEU A 604 -9.84 -17.11 23.03
CA LEU A 604 -9.13 -17.94 22.04
C LEU A 604 -8.47 -19.21 22.62
N ALA A 605 -8.73 -19.56 23.89
CA ALA A 605 -8.31 -20.83 24.46
C ALA A 605 -9.29 -21.95 24.05
N ASP A 606 -8.78 -23.05 23.48
CA ASP A 606 -9.61 -24.22 23.18
C ASP A 606 -10.13 -24.85 24.49
N PRO A 607 -11.46 -24.90 24.73
CA PRO A 607 -12.02 -25.35 26.01
C PRO A 607 -11.83 -26.87 26.25
N ASN A 608 -11.41 -27.62 25.24
CA ASN A 608 -11.15 -29.06 25.33
C ASN A 608 -9.71 -29.39 25.72
N ALA A 609 -8.81 -28.39 25.74
CA ALA A 609 -7.40 -28.57 26.10
C ALA A 609 -7.21 -28.66 27.63
N SER A 610 -6.03 -29.13 28.09
CA SER A 610 -5.76 -29.22 29.53
C SER A 610 -5.74 -27.83 30.20
N PRO A 611 -5.93 -27.72 31.53
CA PRO A 611 -5.85 -26.44 32.20
C PRO A 611 -4.52 -25.70 32.01
N LYS A 612 -3.38 -26.41 31.89
CA LYS A 612 -2.08 -25.79 31.54
C LYS A 612 -2.10 -25.26 30.10
N ASP A 613 -2.59 -26.06 29.15
CA ASP A 613 -2.66 -25.67 27.74
C ASP A 613 -3.65 -24.51 27.51
N GLN A 614 -4.77 -24.45 28.23
CA GLN A 614 -5.72 -23.32 28.14
C GLN A 614 -5.07 -22.00 28.60
N ARG A 615 -4.28 -22.03 29.68
CA ARG A 615 -3.48 -20.87 30.11
C ARG A 615 -2.42 -20.49 29.08
N TYR A 616 -1.72 -21.49 28.55
CA TYR A 616 -0.74 -21.29 27.48
C TYR A 616 -1.39 -20.69 26.21
N HIS A 617 -2.58 -21.15 25.81
CA HIS A 617 -3.36 -20.57 24.72
C HIS A 617 -3.66 -19.08 24.94
N SER A 618 -4.08 -18.68 26.16
CA SER A 618 -4.33 -17.28 26.48
C SER A 618 -3.06 -16.43 26.39
N LEU A 619 -1.93 -16.92 26.87
CA LEU A 619 -0.63 -16.25 26.74
C LEU A 619 -0.21 -16.10 25.27
N VAL A 620 -0.26 -17.18 24.49
CA VAL A 620 0.09 -17.17 23.05
C VAL A 620 -0.82 -16.23 22.27
N ALA A 621 -2.14 -16.23 22.54
CA ALA A 621 -3.08 -15.30 21.93
C ALA A 621 -2.71 -13.83 22.20
N LEU A 622 -2.39 -13.49 23.46
CA LEU A 622 -1.96 -12.14 23.84
C LEU A 622 -0.62 -11.73 23.20
N MET A 623 0.35 -12.65 23.11
CA MET A 623 1.61 -12.42 22.40
C MET A 623 1.39 -12.17 20.90
N LEU A 624 0.52 -12.97 20.26
CA LEU A 624 0.16 -12.81 18.85
C LEU A 624 -0.66 -11.53 18.59
N SER A 625 -1.47 -11.07 19.54
CA SER A 625 -2.29 -9.85 19.45
C SER A 625 -1.49 -8.55 19.27
N SER A 626 -0.21 -8.52 19.69
CA SER A 626 0.60 -7.31 19.67
C SER A 626 0.73 -6.71 18.27
N GLN A 627 0.12 -5.55 18.02
CA GLN A 627 0.08 -4.93 16.67
C GLN A 627 -0.52 -5.88 15.61
N THR A 628 -1.60 -6.59 15.94
CA THR A 628 -2.34 -7.47 15.02
C THR A 628 -3.83 -7.39 15.31
N LYS A 629 -4.68 -7.55 14.29
CA LYS A 629 -6.15 -7.51 14.45
C LYS A 629 -6.65 -8.80 15.10
N ASP A 630 -7.67 -8.71 15.95
CA ASP A 630 -8.34 -9.86 16.59
C ASP A 630 -8.76 -10.92 15.56
N THR A 631 -9.32 -10.49 14.42
CA THR A 631 -9.75 -11.38 13.33
C THR A 631 -8.61 -12.24 12.75
N VAL A 632 -7.39 -11.70 12.68
CA VAL A 632 -6.21 -12.42 12.20
C VAL A 632 -5.63 -13.29 13.30
N THR A 633 -5.60 -12.77 14.54
CA THR A 633 -5.11 -13.49 15.73
C THR A 633 -5.96 -14.73 15.99
N SER A 634 -7.29 -14.64 15.86
CA SER A 634 -8.22 -15.77 16.02
C SER A 634 -8.00 -16.88 14.99
N VAL A 635 -7.86 -16.54 13.70
CA VAL A 635 -7.61 -17.53 12.65
C VAL A 635 -6.28 -18.25 12.88
N VAL A 636 -5.23 -17.50 13.25
CA VAL A 636 -3.90 -18.08 13.51
C VAL A 636 -3.84 -18.87 14.82
N MET A 637 -4.57 -18.45 15.87
CA MET A 637 -4.73 -19.25 17.09
C MET A 637 -5.41 -20.57 16.80
N LYS A 638 -6.52 -20.58 16.04
CA LYS A 638 -7.18 -21.84 15.70
C LYS A 638 -6.29 -22.73 14.82
N LYS A 639 -5.54 -22.14 13.89
CA LYS A 639 -4.53 -22.85 13.09
C LYS A 639 -3.47 -23.52 13.97
N LEU A 640 -2.89 -22.80 14.93
CA LEU A 640 -1.94 -23.38 15.89
C LEU A 640 -2.57 -24.52 16.71
N GLN A 641 -3.83 -24.37 17.11
CA GLN A 641 -4.56 -25.38 17.88
C GLN A 641 -4.89 -26.66 17.10
N THR A 642 -4.98 -26.60 15.77
CA THR A 642 -5.39 -27.76 14.94
C THR A 642 -4.29 -28.33 14.03
N GLU A 643 -3.30 -27.51 13.62
CA GLU A 643 -2.30 -27.88 12.60
C GLU A 643 -0.85 -27.90 13.13
N LEU A 644 -0.58 -27.43 14.36
CA LEU A 644 0.79 -27.46 14.88
C LEU A 644 1.27 -28.91 15.06
N PRO A 645 2.40 -29.33 14.46
CA PRO A 645 2.82 -30.73 14.50
C PRO A 645 3.12 -31.25 15.91
N ALA A 646 2.81 -32.53 16.13
CA ALA A 646 3.16 -33.24 17.35
C ALA A 646 4.68 -33.40 17.48
N TYR A 647 5.22 -33.18 18.69
CA TYR A 647 6.66 -33.25 18.98
C TYR A 647 7.28 -34.66 18.77
N THR A 648 6.46 -35.71 18.83
CA THR A 648 6.82 -37.10 18.52
C THR A 648 5.64 -37.83 17.86
N PRO A 649 5.87 -38.90 17.07
CA PRO A 649 4.81 -39.75 16.56
C PRO A 649 3.95 -40.34 17.69
N GLY A 650 2.63 -40.13 17.63
CA GLY A 650 1.67 -40.58 18.65
C GLY A 650 1.36 -39.56 19.76
N ALA A 651 2.12 -38.46 19.86
CA ALA A 651 1.75 -37.33 20.71
C ALA A 651 0.60 -36.50 20.09
N PRO A 652 -0.17 -35.73 20.88
CA PRO A 652 -1.23 -34.87 20.36
C PRO A 652 -0.69 -33.75 19.47
N VAL A 653 -1.35 -33.53 18.33
CA VAL A 653 -1.18 -32.32 17.51
C VAL A 653 -1.84 -31.11 18.18
N GLY A 654 -1.49 -29.91 17.73
CA GLY A 654 -2.05 -28.65 18.23
C GLY A 654 -1.12 -27.89 19.18
N LEU A 655 -1.64 -26.84 19.79
CA LEU A 655 -0.85 -25.84 20.50
C LEU A 655 -0.58 -26.26 21.96
N ASN A 656 0.63 -26.74 22.23
CA ASN A 656 1.16 -26.95 23.57
C ASN A 656 2.66 -26.61 23.59
N ILE A 657 3.26 -26.54 24.78
CA ILE A 657 4.67 -26.14 24.97
C ILE A 657 5.63 -27.10 24.25
N ASN A 658 5.41 -28.41 24.33
CA ASN A 658 6.29 -29.40 23.69
C ASN A 658 6.28 -29.27 22.16
N ASN A 659 5.10 -29.09 21.56
CA ASN A 659 4.94 -28.85 20.12
C ASN A 659 5.56 -27.50 19.71
N MET A 660 5.46 -26.44 20.54
CA MET A 660 6.11 -25.14 20.27
C MET A 660 7.64 -25.21 20.36
N ILE A 661 8.20 -26.04 21.26
CA ILE A 661 9.64 -26.28 21.34
C ILE A 661 10.12 -27.12 20.15
N ALA A 662 9.38 -28.17 19.77
CA ALA A 662 9.78 -29.09 18.72
C ALA A 662 9.53 -28.61 17.28
N VAL A 663 8.55 -27.73 17.04
CA VAL A 663 8.26 -27.23 15.68
C VAL A 663 9.44 -26.45 15.09
N GLU A 664 9.77 -26.72 13.83
CA GLU A 664 10.80 -25.98 13.11
C GLU A 664 10.49 -24.47 13.08
N PRO A 665 11.47 -23.57 13.36
CA PRO A 665 11.23 -22.13 13.39
C PRO A 665 10.63 -21.60 12.08
N ASN A 666 11.05 -22.14 10.94
CA ASN A 666 10.52 -21.78 9.63
C ASN A 666 9.06 -22.22 9.44
N LEU A 667 8.67 -23.41 9.93
CA LEU A 667 7.29 -23.88 9.85
C LEU A 667 6.37 -23.13 10.82
N LEU A 668 6.84 -22.83 12.04
CA LEU A 668 6.12 -21.96 12.97
C LEU A 668 5.89 -20.57 12.36
N ASN A 669 6.93 -19.99 11.77
CA ASN A 669 6.87 -18.70 11.10
C ASN A 669 5.85 -18.70 9.94
N GLN A 670 5.85 -19.73 9.10
CA GLN A 670 4.87 -19.95 8.04
C GLN A 670 3.45 -20.23 8.57
N THR A 671 3.33 -20.77 9.79
CA THR A 671 2.02 -20.99 10.42
C THR A 671 1.43 -19.69 10.94
N ILE A 672 2.26 -18.81 11.53
CA ILE A 672 1.82 -17.52 12.09
C ILE A 672 2.03 -16.32 11.14
N TRP A 673 2.37 -16.55 9.87
CA TRP A 673 2.85 -15.52 8.92
C TRP A 673 1.96 -14.28 8.79
N ALA A 674 0.64 -14.45 8.87
CA ALA A 674 -0.34 -13.36 8.75
C ALA A 674 -0.31 -12.39 9.95
N VAL A 675 0.34 -12.75 11.05
CA VAL A 675 0.46 -11.95 12.26
C VAL A 675 1.56 -10.89 12.09
N GLY A 676 1.24 -9.64 12.41
CA GLY A 676 2.21 -8.54 12.35
C GLY A 676 3.45 -8.84 13.21
N PHE A 677 4.64 -8.61 12.65
CA PHE A 677 5.93 -8.98 13.28
C PHE A 677 6.11 -10.49 13.56
N HIS A 678 5.52 -11.38 12.75
CA HIS A 678 5.65 -12.85 12.87
C HIS A 678 7.10 -13.33 13.08
N ASN A 679 8.10 -12.73 12.42
CA ASN A 679 9.52 -13.05 12.61
C ASN A 679 10.02 -12.90 14.06
N ASN A 680 9.62 -11.84 14.76
CA ASN A 680 9.99 -11.64 16.16
C ASN A 680 9.13 -12.52 17.08
N LYS A 681 7.83 -12.65 16.77
CA LYS A 681 6.91 -13.51 17.52
C LYS A 681 7.29 -14.99 17.45
N THR A 682 7.83 -15.47 16.33
CA THR A 682 8.38 -16.84 16.19
C THR A 682 9.47 -17.08 17.23
N LYS A 683 10.45 -16.16 17.32
CA LYS A 683 11.56 -16.24 18.27
C LYS A 683 11.08 -16.13 19.73
N TYR A 684 10.15 -15.20 19.99
CA TYR A 684 9.57 -15.01 21.32
C TYR A 684 8.73 -16.20 21.76
N LEU A 685 7.90 -16.80 20.90
CA LEU A 685 7.07 -17.95 21.25
C LEU A 685 7.89 -19.20 21.57
N LYS A 686 8.93 -19.49 20.75
CA LYS A 686 9.86 -20.60 21.06
C LYS A 686 10.63 -20.34 22.35
N ARG A 687 11.22 -19.14 22.51
CA ARG A 687 11.99 -18.82 23.73
C ARG A 687 11.12 -18.75 24.98
N THR A 688 9.87 -18.30 24.87
CA THR A 688 8.88 -18.40 25.95
C THR A 688 8.61 -19.86 26.29
N ALA A 689 8.31 -20.72 25.31
CA ALA A 689 8.05 -22.15 25.56
C ALA A 689 9.24 -22.85 26.24
N GLU A 690 10.48 -22.54 25.84
CA GLU A 690 11.71 -22.97 26.53
C GLU A 690 11.73 -22.52 28.00
N ILE A 691 11.53 -21.22 28.27
CA ILE A 691 11.50 -20.66 29.64
C ILE A 691 10.37 -21.30 30.47
N LEU A 692 9.19 -21.52 29.91
CA LEU A 692 8.08 -22.14 30.63
C LEU A 692 8.40 -23.59 31.02
N ARG A 693 9.03 -24.37 30.13
CA ARG A 693 9.51 -25.72 30.42
C ARG A 693 10.60 -25.72 31.50
N ASP A 694 11.58 -24.81 31.39
CA ASP A 694 12.82 -24.85 32.18
C ASP A 694 12.68 -24.18 33.56
N GLU A 695 11.83 -23.17 33.69
CA GLU A 695 11.70 -22.33 34.89
C GLU A 695 10.30 -22.40 35.55
N TRP A 696 9.26 -22.91 34.87
CA TRP A 696 7.85 -22.85 35.31
C TRP A 696 7.06 -24.17 35.17
N ASP A 697 7.72 -25.33 35.22
CA ASP A 697 7.08 -26.67 35.14
C ASP A 697 6.15 -26.88 33.91
N GLY A 698 6.44 -26.20 32.80
CA GLY A 698 5.59 -26.24 31.61
C GLY A 698 4.19 -25.63 31.83
N ASP A 699 4.06 -24.66 32.73
CA ASP A 699 2.90 -23.78 32.88
C ASP A 699 3.29 -22.33 32.59
N ILE A 700 2.33 -21.41 32.59
CA ILE A 700 2.63 -19.97 32.57
C ILE A 700 2.89 -19.45 34.01
N PRO A 701 3.59 -18.32 34.20
CA PRO A 701 3.69 -17.69 35.51
C PRO A 701 2.33 -17.19 36.03
N ASP A 702 2.16 -17.19 37.36
CA ASP A 702 0.96 -16.70 38.07
C ASP A 702 1.17 -15.34 38.76
N THR A 703 2.17 -14.57 38.29
CA THR A 703 2.50 -13.23 38.78
C THR A 703 2.73 -12.28 37.61
N ILE A 704 2.47 -10.98 37.82
CA ILE A 704 2.71 -9.94 36.81
C ILE A 704 4.20 -9.84 36.48
N GLU A 705 5.06 -9.97 37.49
CA GLU A 705 6.51 -9.96 37.39
C GLU A 705 7.01 -11.16 36.57
N GLY A 706 6.52 -12.37 36.91
CA GLY A 706 6.82 -13.59 36.15
C GLY A 706 6.38 -13.46 34.69
N LEU A 707 5.13 -13.04 34.43
CA LEU A 707 4.62 -12.85 33.07
C LEU A 707 5.39 -11.78 32.28
N THR A 708 5.75 -10.65 32.89
CA THR A 708 6.51 -9.57 32.20
C THR A 708 8.00 -9.87 32.02
N SER A 709 8.53 -10.93 32.67
CA SER A 709 9.87 -11.44 32.36
C SER A 709 9.95 -12.14 30.99
N LEU A 710 8.81 -12.62 30.46
CA LEU A 710 8.75 -13.44 29.26
C LEU A 710 8.98 -12.60 27.98
N PRO A 711 9.72 -13.15 26.98
CA PRO A 711 10.03 -12.46 25.72
C PRO A 711 8.83 -11.78 25.04
N GLY A 712 8.83 -10.44 25.04
CA GLY A 712 7.82 -9.64 24.35
C GLY A 712 6.48 -9.46 25.08
N VAL A 713 6.35 -9.96 26.32
CA VAL A 713 5.14 -9.80 27.14
C VAL A 713 5.19 -8.47 27.91
N GLY A 714 4.40 -7.49 27.45
CA GLY A 714 4.29 -6.19 28.14
C GLY A 714 3.24 -6.17 29.26
N PRO A 715 3.23 -5.17 30.16
CA PRO A 715 2.31 -5.09 31.29
C PRO A 715 0.82 -5.29 30.92
N LYS A 716 0.32 -4.70 29.82
CA LYS A 716 -1.04 -4.98 29.28
C LYS A 716 -1.31 -6.48 29.22
N MET A 717 -0.40 -7.24 28.61
CA MET A 717 -0.56 -8.67 28.40
C MET A 717 -0.55 -9.41 29.73
N ALA A 718 0.33 -9.06 30.67
CA ALA A 718 0.38 -9.68 31.98
C ALA A 718 -0.95 -9.50 32.75
N TYR A 719 -1.47 -8.28 32.85
CA TYR A 719 -2.77 -8.02 33.52
C TYR A 719 -3.95 -8.73 32.85
N LEU A 720 -4.00 -8.79 31.50
CA LEU A 720 -5.03 -9.55 30.80
C LEU A 720 -4.84 -11.06 30.98
N CYS A 721 -3.61 -11.56 30.99
CA CYS A 721 -3.31 -12.97 31.17
C CYS A 721 -3.70 -13.44 32.58
N MET A 722 -3.34 -12.71 33.64
CA MET A 722 -3.84 -12.99 35.01
C MET A 722 -5.37 -13.01 35.07
N SER A 723 -6.04 -12.05 34.42
CA SER A 723 -7.49 -11.93 34.44
C SER A 723 -8.22 -13.03 33.63
N VAL A 724 -7.58 -13.63 32.62
CA VAL A 724 -8.16 -14.68 31.76
C VAL A 724 -7.72 -16.07 32.19
N ALA A 725 -6.41 -16.30 32.26
CA ALA A 725 -5.77 -17.59 32.50
C ALA A 725 -5.82 -18.03 33.97
N TRP A 726 -5.76 -17.07 34.91
CA TRP A 726 -5.78 -17.31 36.35
C TRP A 726 -7.04 -16.77 37.06
N ASN A 727 -7.98 -16.18 36.31
CA ASN A 727 -9.19 -15.54 36.82
C ASN A 727 -8.94 -14.44 37.89
N ARG A 728 -7.71 -13.91 37.95
CA ARG A 728 -7.21 -12.93 38.93
C ARG A 728 -7.11 -11.54 38.30
N THR A 729 -8.05 -10.65 38.60
CA THR A 729 -8.04 -9.26 38.08
C THR A 729 -7.17 -8.36 38.96
N GLU A 730 -5.85 -8.39 38.73
CA GLU A 730 -4.86 -7.63 39.53
C GLU A 730 -4.62 -6.20 39.03
N GLY A 731 -5.12 -5.87 37.83
CA GLY A 731 -5.04 -4.53 37.26
C GLY A 731 -5.72 -4.41 35.91
N ILE A 732 -5.76 -3.19 35.38
CA ILE A 732 -6.42 -2.89 34.11
C ILE A 732 -5.42 -3.09 32.96
N GLY A 733 -5.69 -4.04 32.07
CA GLY A 733 -4.94 -4.18 30.82
C GLY A 733 -5.23 -3.01 29.86
N VAL A 734 -4.50 -1.90 29.98
CA VAL A 734 -4.69 -0.73 29.11
C VAL A 734 -4.01 -0.94 27.75
N ASP A 735 -4.72 -0.58 26.69
CA ASP A 735 -4.20 -0.65 25.32
C ASP A 735 -4.49 0.61 24.50
N VAL A 736 -4.18 0.59 23.20
CA VAL A 736 -4.36 1.73 22.30
C VAL A 736 -5.82 2.17 22.10
N HIS A 737 -6.81 1.32 22.42
CA HIS A 737 -8.23 1.70 22.44
C HIS A 737 -8.56 2.35 23.79
N VAL A 738 -8.26 1.67 24.91
CA VAL A 738 -8.51 2.19 26.26
C VAL A 738 -7.81 3.54 26.47
N HIS A 739 -6.49 3.60 26.27
CA HIS A 739 -5.67 4.81 26.40
C HIS A 739 -6.21 5.97 25.55
N ARG A 740 -6.46 5.72 24.26
CA ARG A 740 -6.97 6.76 23.36
C ARG A 740 -8.34 7.26 23.79
N ILE A 741 -9.27 6.37 24.14
CA ILE A 741 -10.66 6.71 24.41
C ILE A 741 -10.82 7.43 25.75
N THR A 742 -10.14 7.00 26.82
CA THR A 742 -10.26 7.67 28.13
C THR A 742 -9.62 9.06 28.14
N ASN A 743 -8.49 9.25 27.43
CA ASN A 743 -7.90 10.56 27.24
C ASN A 743 -8.76 11.45 26.31
N LEU A 744 -9.39 10.89 25.27
CA LEU A 744 -10.31 11.59 24.37
C LEU A 744 -11.59 12.07 25.07
N TRP A 745 -12.08 11.33 26.06
CA TRP A 745 -13.18 11.75 26.93
C TRP A 745 -12.75 12.74 28.03
N GLY A 746 -11.47 12.75 28.40
CA GLY A 746 -10.97 13.53 29.54
C GLY A 746 -11.23 12.88 30.90
N TRP A 747 -11.39 11.55 30.95
CA TRP A 747 -11.33 10.77 32.19
C TRP A 747 -9.93 10.82 32.82
N ASN A 748 -8.89 10.93 31.98
CA ASN A 748 -7.51 11.12 32.36
C ASN A 748 -6.79 12.01 31.34
N LYS A 749 -5.58 12.48 31.68
CA LYS A 749 -4.69 13.25 30.79
C LYS A 749 -3.27 12.74 30.97
N THR A 750 -2.90 11.76 30.14
CA THR A 750 -1.75 10.86 30.33
C THR A 750 -1.06 10.62 28.99
N LYS A 751 0.25 10.38 29.01
CA LYS A 751 1.12 10.28 27.82
C LYS A 751 1.32 8.85 27.31
N ASN A 752 1.06 7.85 28.14
CA ASN A 752 1.27 6.44 27.80
C ASN A 752 0.22 5.52 28.49
N PRO A 753 0.12 4.24 28.09
CA PRO A 753 -0.84 3.28 28.65
C PRO A 753 -0.69 3.03 30.16
N GLU A 754 0.53 3.04 30.71
CA GLU A 754 0.75 2.75 32.14
C GLU A 754 0.33 3.91 33.03
N GLU A 755 0.61 5.16 32.63
CA GLU A 755 0.03 6.35 33.24
C GLU A 755 -1.51 6.30 33.22
N THR A 756 -2.10 5.87 32.09
CA THR A 756 -3.56 5.64 32.01
C THR A 756 -4.02 4.54 32.97
N ARG A 757 -3.29 3.43 33.08
CA ARG A 757 -3.62 2.31 33.97
C ARG A 757 -3.69 2.77 35.42
N HIS A 758 -2.63 3.40 35.92
CA HIS A 758 -2.61 3.99 37.26
C HIS A 758 -3.70 5.06 37.44
N ALA A 759 -3.95 5.90 36.44
CA ALA A 759 -4.99 6.92 36.49
C ALA A 759 -6.42 6.36 36.45
N LEU A 760 -6.66 5.15 35.94
CA LEU A 760 -7.96 4.47 36.00
C LEU A 760 -8.11 3.68 37.31
N GLN A 761 -7.09 2.90 37.70
CA GLN A 761 -7.13 2.13 38.95
C GLN A 761 -7.27 3.02 40.20
N SER A 762 -6.97 4.31 40.12
CA SER A 762 -7.08 5.24 41.26
C SER A 762 -8.51 5.72 41.59
N TRP A 763 -9.51 5.46 40.74
CA TRP A 763 -10.91 5.84 40.99
C TRP A 763 -11.96 4.92 40.36
N LEU A 764 -11.62 4.11 39.36
CA LEU A 764 -12.55 3.17 38.76
C LEU A 764 -12.77 1.99 39.72
N PRO A 765 -14.01 1.61 40.07
CA PRO A 765 -14.28 0.47 40.94
C PRO A 765 -13.65 -0.84 40.43
N HIS A 766 -13.14 -1.65 41.35
CA HIS A 766 -12.37 -2.87 41.05
C HIS A 766 -13.17 -3.90 40.22
N ASP A 767 -14.48 -4.00 40.47
CA ASP A 767 -15.42 -4.86 39.75
C ASP A 767 -15.69 -4.40 38.30
N ARG A 768 -15.11 -3.27 37.86
CA ARG A 768 -15.11 -2.78 36.47
C ARG A 768 -13.78 -3.03 35.75
N TRP A 769 -12.70 -3.38 36.46
CA TRP A 769 -11.34 -3.47 35.91
C TRP A 769 -11.17 -4.55 34.83
N ARG A 770 -11.96 -5.64 34.91
CA ARG A 770 -11.97 -6.73 33.91
C ARG A 770 -12.71 -6.32 32.63
N GLU A 771 -13.90 -5.76 32.77
CA GLU A 771 -14.78 -5.41 31.64
C GLU A 771 -14.28 -4.19 30.84
N ILE A 772 -13.61 -3.23 31.49
CA ILE A 772 -13.26 -1.95 30.85
C ILE A 772 -12.35 -2.09 29.61
N ASN A 773 -11.57 -3.17 29.49
CA ASN A 773 -10.79 -3.42 28.27
C ASN A 773 -11.69 -3.79 27.09
N SER A 774 -12.36 -4.95 27.12
CA SER A 774 -13.16 -5.45 25.99
C SER A 774 -14.36 -4.56 25.66
N LEU A 775 -14.89 -3.84 26.65
CA LEU A 775 -15.90 -2.79 26.45
C LEU A 775 -15.38 -1.66 25.55
N LEU A 776 -14.23 -1.07 25.87
CA LEU A 776 -13.65 0.07 25.14
C LEU A 776 -12.93 -0.32 23.86
N VAL A 777 -12.31 -1.51 23.80
CA VAL A 777 -11.75 -2.08 22.57
C VAL A 777 -12.84 -2.18 21.51
N GLY A 778 -13.95 -2.87 21.82
CA GLY A 778 -15.05 -3.06 20.88
C GLY A 778 -15.75 -1.75 20.48
N LEU A 779 -15.96 -0.82 21.43
CA LEU A 779 -16.43 0.53 21.09
C LEU A 779 -15.46 1.22 20.11
N GLY A 780 -14.15 1.08 20.32
CA GLY A 780 -13.11 1.64 19.46
C GLY A 780 -12.92 0.92 18.12
N GLN A 781 -13.42 -0.31 17.98
CA GLN A 781 -13.46 -1.09 16.73
C GLN A 781 -14.71 -0.80 15.90
N ALA A 782 -15.87 -0.62 16.53
CA ALA A 782 -17.15 -0.43 15.84
C ALA A 782 -17.49 1.04 15.55
N VAL A 783 -17.32 1.95 16.52
CA VAL A 783 -17.86 3.33 16.44
C VAL A 783 -16.78 4.40 16.64
N CYS A 784 -16.00 4.28 17.72
CA CYS A 784 -14.98 5.26 18.12
C CYS A 784 -13.63 4.98 17.45
N LEU A 785 -13.65 4.81 16.12
CA LEU A 785 -12.49 4.50 15.28
C LEU A 785 -11.33 5.51 15.46
N PRO A 786 -10.05 5.12 15.29
CA PRO A 786 -8.91 6.05 15.35
C PRO A 786 -9.01 7.20 14.34
N VAL A 787 -9.45 6.89 13.12
CA VAL A 787 -9.74 7.83 12.03
C VAL A 787 -11.21 7.66 11.63
N GLY A 788 -11.87 8.73 11.20
CA GLY A 788 -13.21 8.63 10.60
C GLY A 788 -14.39 8.46 11.57
N ARG A 789 -14.18 8.33 12.88
CA ARG A 789 -15.17 8.25 14.00
C ARG A 789 -16.65 8.43 13.60
N LYS A 790 -17.46 7.40 13.86
CA LYS A 790 -18.89 7.31 13.57
C LYS A 790 -19.75 8.06 14.61
N CYS A 791 -19.50 9.36 14.80
CA CYS A 791 -20.23 10.15 15.81
C CYS A 791 -21.73 10.34 15.51
N GLY A 792 -22.19 10.03 14.30
CA GLY A 792 -23.61 9.97 13.92
C GLY A 792 -24.28 8.61 14.17
N GLU A 793 -23.57 7.66 14.80
CA GLU A 793 -24.07 6.33 15.21
C GLU A 793 -23.80 6.11 16.71
N CYS A 794 -23.63 7.19 17.48
CA CYS A 794 -23.00 7.15 18.80
C CYS A 794 -23.90 7.80 19.85
N GLU A 795 -24.51 6.99 20.72
CA GLU A 795 -25.42 7.47 21.76
C GLU A 795 -24.72 8.41 22.75
N LEU A 796 -23.43 8.20 23.07
CA LEU A 796 -22.62 9.19 23.83
C LEU A 796 -22.53 10.58 23.15
N GLY A 797 -22.67 10.62 21.81
CA GLY A 797 -22.77 11.85 21.02
C GLY A 797 -24.19 12.39 21.00
N PHE A 798 -25.21 11.53 20.91
CA PHE A 798 -26.62 11.91 20.92
C PHE A 798 -27.10 12.43 22.27
N GLU A 799 -26.76 11.79 23.39
CA GLU A 799 -26.92 12.33 24.75
C GLU A 799 -25.98 13.54 25.00
N GLY A 800 -24.92 13.65 24.21
CA GLY A 800 -24.00 14.78 24.22
C GLY A 800 -23.00 14.79 25.38
N LEU A 801 -22.81 13.63 26.02
CA LEU A 801 -21.81 13.34 27.07
C LEU A 801 -20.37 13.38 26.54
N CYS A 802 -20.16 12.95 25.29
CA CYS A 802 -18.83 12.95 24.67
C CYS A 802 -18.44 14.35 24.16
N LYS A 803 -17.66 15.10 24.95
CA LYS A 803 -17.11 16.42 24.58
C LYS A 803 -16.38 16.41 23.23
N ALA A 804 -15.75 15.30 22.87
CA ALA A 804 -14.96 15.15 21.65
C ALA A 804 -15.75 14.67 20.42
N ALA A 805 -17.06 14.46 20.52
CA ALA A 805 -17.89 14.03 19.40
C ALA A 805 -17.92 15.07 18.27
N ASP A 806 -17.87 14.60 17.03
CA ASP A 806 -18.06 15.46 15.85
C ASP A 806 -19.51 15.92 15.78
N ARG A 807 -19.74 17.20 16.15
CA ARG A 807 -21.07 17.78 16.26
C ARG A 807 -21.85 17.77 14.94
N LYS A 808 -21.17 17.85 13.78
CA LYS A 808 -21.84 17.81 12.46
C LYS A 808 -22.40 16.41 12.18
N LYS A 809 -21.62 15.37 12.50
CA LYS A 809 -22.09 13.98 12.41
C LYS A 809 -23.19 13.67 13.44
N VAL A 810 -23.11 14.23 14.65
CA VAL A 810 -24.16 14.08 15.68
C VAL A 810 -25.48 14.72 15.23
N SER A 811 -25.46 15.93 14.65
CA SER A 811 -26.68 16.55 14.13
C SER A 811 -27.27 15.77 12.96
N GLU A 812 -26.43 15.28 12.04
CA GLU A 812 -26.89 14.52 10.89
C GLU A 812 -27.44 13.13 11.28
N GLY A 813 -26.77 12.41 12.18
CA GLY A 813 -27.27 11.14 12.70
C GLY A 813 -28.59 11.27 13.47
N ARG A 814 -28.83 12.41 14.14
CA ARG A 814 -30.13 12.71 14.77
C ARG A 814 -31.23 12.95 13.72
N ARG A 815 -30.91 13.64 12.63
CA ARG A 815 -31.85 13.89 11.52
C ARG A 815 -32.28 12.56 10.89
N ILE A 816 -31.32 11.72 10.52
CA ILE A 816 -31.57 10.38 9.97
C ILE A 816 -32.35 9.49 10.96
N LYS A 817 -32.09 9.61 12.29
CA LYS A 817 -32.84 8.86 13.32
C LYS A 817 -34.28 9.36 13.50
N ALA A 818 -34.57 10.63 13.21
CA ALA A 818 -35.94 11.17 13.19
C ALA A 818 -36.68 10.76 11.91
N GLU A 819 -36.06 10.97 10.74
CA GLU A 819 -36.60 10.58 9.43
C GLU A 819 -36.94 9.07 9.38
N LYS A 820 -36.16 8.23 10.08
CA LYS A 820 -36.48 6.79 10.22
C LYS A 820 -37.70 6.51 11.09
N VAL A 821 -37.88 7.20 12.21
CA VAL A 821 -39.06 7.01 13.08
C VAL A 821 -40.32 7.45 12.35
N GLU A 822 -40.28 8.60 11.67
CA GLU A 822 -41.38 9.06 10.81
C GLU A 822 -41.73 8.02 9.72
N SER A 823 -40.74 7.35 9.11
CA SER A 823 -40.97 6.28 8.13
C SER A 823 -41.36 4.91 8.71
N GLU A 824 -41.17 4.69 10.02
CA GLU A 824 -41.54 3.45 10.72
C GLU A 824 -42.96 3.59 11.33
N ASP A 825 -43.38 4.81 11.70
CA ASP A 825 -44.75 5.15 12.13
C ASP A 825 -45.77 5.23 10.98
N GLU A 826 -45.35 5.44 9.72
CA GLU A 826 -46.22 5.27 8.52
C GLU A 826 -46.42 3.78 8.12
N GLY A 827 -45.98 2.83 8.96
CA GLY A 827 -45.79 1.42 8.60
C GLY A 827 -46.89 0.42 8.97
N ASP A 828 -47.97 0.80 9.67
CA ASP A 828 -49.12 -0.07 9.98
C ASP A 828 -50.43 0.73 10.16
N ASP A 829 -51.58 0.06 10.03
CA ASP A 829 -52.97 0.58 9.99
C ASP A 829 -53.26 1.70 8.96
N GLY A 830 -53.94 1.33 7.88
CA GLY A 830 -54.44 2.25 6.85
C GLY A 830 -55.73 3.01 7.24
N THR A 831 -55.76 3.73 8.36
CA THR A 831 -56.88 4.65 8.71
C THR A 831 -56.44 6.08 9.05
N ALA A 832 -56.70 7.01 8.12
CA ALA A 832 -56.31 8.41 8.26
C ALA A 832 -57.18 9.20 9.25
N VAL A 833 -56.82 9.18 10.55
CA VAL A 833 -57.43 10.03 11.58
C VAL A 833 -56.39 11.00 12.17
N LYS A 834 -56.48 12.29 11.79
CA LYS A 834 -55.70 13.34 12.46
C LYS A 834 -56.13 13.47 13.93
N ARG A 835 -55.26 13.07 14.86
CA ARG A 835 -55.29 13.50 16.26
C ARG A 835 -53.98 14.18 16.62
N GLU A 836 -54.07 15.45 17.01
CA GLU A 836 -52.98 16.08 17.74
C GLU A 836 -52.82 15.40 19.11
N VAL A 837 -51.64 14.84 19.39
CA VAL A 837 -51.27 14.40 20.73
C VAL A 837 -50.15 15.30 21.23
N LYS A 838 -50.53 16.34 21.98
CA LYS A 838 -49.58 17.08 22.81
C LYS A 838 -49.03 16.14 23.89
N LEU A 839 -47.73 15.85 23.84
CA LEU A 839 -47.00 15.33 25.00
C LEU A 839 -46.42 16.51 25.80
N GLU A 840 -47.24 17.06 26.69
CA GLU A 840 -46.78 17.97 27.73
C GLU A 840 -46.03 17.14 28.80
N VAL A 841 -44.72 17.34 28.92
CA VAL A 841 -43.90 16.73 29.98
C VAL A 841 -43.72 17.77 31.09
N THR A 842 -44.42 17.56 32.19
CA THR A 842 -44.43 18.49 33.33
C THR A 842 -43.31 18.23 34.34
N GLN A 843 -42.71 19.33 34.77
CA GLN A 843 -41.94 19.51 36.00
C GLN A 843 -42.66 20.63 36.78
N ASP A 844 -42.77 20.66 38.10
CA ASP A 844 -42.28 19.81 39.20
C ASP A 844 -43.38 19.70 40.29
N ALA A 845 -43.23 18.81 41.29
CA ALA A 845 -43.56 19.11 42.70
C ALA A 845 -43.10 17.99 43.65
N VAL A 846 -42.77 18.35 44.90
CA VAL A 846 -42.48 17.42 46.01
C VAL A 846 -43.54 17.58 47.10
N VAL A 847 -44.12 16.49 47.56
CA VAL A 847 -44.85 16.40 48.84
C VAL A 847 -44.47 15.10 49.54
N LYS A 848 -44.20 15.15 50.84
CA LYS A 848 -44.08 13.98 51.73
C LYS A 848 -45.44 13.72 52.39
N HIS A 849 -45.73 12.49 52.83
CA HIS A 849 -46.25 12.19 54.17
C HIS A 849 -46.13 10.66 54.45
N GLU A 850 -46.62 10.22 55.61
CA GLU A 850 -46.54 8.88 56.23
C GLU A 850 -46.90 7.68 55.32
N GLU A 851 -46.53 6.41 55.63
CA GLU A 851 -45.96 5.82 56.87
C GLU A 851 -44.58 5.18 56.66
#